data_AF-A0A6J3AQ33-F1
#
_entry.id   AF-A0A6J3AQ33-F1
#
_cell.length_a   1.000
_cell.length_b   1.000
_cell.length_c   1.000
_cell.angle_alpha   90.00
_cell.angle_beta   90.00
_cell.angle_gamma   90.00
#
_symmetry.space_group_name_H-M   'P 1'
#
loop_
_entity.id
_entity.type
_entity.pdbx_description
1 polymer ?
#
loop_
_entity_poly.entity_id
_entity_poly.type
_entity_poly.pdbx_seq_one_letter_code
_entity_poly.pdbx_strand_id
1 'polypeptide(L)'
;MEFEPSKQCHLRQLQQLKKKLLALQQELEFRTEELQTSYCSLLQYESVLEKQTSDLVILHHHCKMKEDEVILYEEEMGNHNEDTGEKLHLAQEQLALAGDKIVSLERSLNLYRDKYQTSLSNIELLECQVKMLEGELSGIVGQEPENKGDHSKVRIYTSPCMIQEHQETLKRLSEVWQKVSEQDDLIQELRNKLACSNALVLEREEALIKLQADFASYTATHRHPPSSSEDCEDIKKILKHLQEQKDSQCLHVEEYQNLVKDLRMELEAVSEQKKNIMKDMMKLELDLHGLREETSAHLERKEKEVTILQRRLQELQMQFTETQKLGLKKDKLLQEKDEMLHELEKELAQVQNSLVKKEMELEKQQRMTNELEIAIQEARQDKCMAECGPLRAEIQKLKDSLEDAKHQQKLAAQQAAQYKEEALLAKNNLEDTQRKLQSCLSLEKQKTETIQELQRELQKLQKDSLMAGEELAPSRKRIEELTSELYEALRKVENSEKEKKQLQKTVAEQDIKLNDLLDRINLIQHQNREQAASKINLEEQLQEITRLLEEKREQLKKSKEQEVLLEQELETFRQEEKKKEKMSKENLRKLEEENENLKSQLHQRSTHLDSALSKQTTTQQINQELNNKIASQKETLESLQSQLDKAVQKEKQCYQTMVSKDVYEELSRKSAACQDDLTQALEKLNHATSETKSLHRSLAQAQDRKMQLEEEIIAYEERMKKLNMELKKLQGFQQQSELEVQAFDKKLEDMSNQVLQWQKQHQSDLKMLAAKEEQLRAFQEEMCALKENLLADEKEPCCLPQRSVPKDNCRLHRENDQIMCNMEQWAKEQKIANEKLGNKLREQVKYIAKLTGEKDHLHNVMVHLQQENKKLKNEIEEKKLKAGSSRVHTKALCPSKTDSTSRGKVYGTLGWRGITQDVSQRMDITKFFGVPHCSGQVDTFS
;
A
#
# COMPACT_ATOMS: atom_id res chain seq x y z
N MET A 1 97.48 51.06 17.64
CA MET A 1 96.89 49.85 17.02
C MET A 1 95.43 49.83 17.43
N GLU A 2 94.45 49.93 16.52
CA GLU A 2 93.03 49.97 16.95
C GLU A 2 91.96 49.60 15.90
N PHE A 3 92.36 49.17 14.69
CA PHE A 3 91.40 48.94 13.59
C PHE A 3 90.78 47.53 13.54
N GLU A 4 91.27 46.55 14.30
CA GLU A 4 90.72 45.19 14.29
C GLU A 4 89.33 45.06 14.95
N PRO A 5 89.04 45.66 16.13
CA PRO A 5 87.74 45.52 16.78
C PRO A 5 86.56 46.04 15.94
N SER A 6 86.75 47.20 15.28
CA SER A 6 85.76 47.76 14.35
C SER A 6 85.48 46.81 13.18
N LYS A 7 86.53 46.29 12.52
CA LYS A 7 86.39 45.38 11.38
C LYS A 7 85.66 44.09 11.76
N GLN A 8 85.95 43.54 12.94
CA GLN A 8 85.27 42.33 13.45
C GLN A 8 83.81 42.61 13.87
N CYS A 9 83.51 43.80 14.39
CA CYS A 9 82.14 44.24 14.69
C CYS A 9 81.30 44.37 13.41
N HIS A 10 81.82 45.06 12.39
CA HIS A 10 81.14 45.19 11.09
C HIS A 10 80.95 43.84 10.40
N LEU A 11 81.89 42.89 10.54
CA LEU A 11 81.71 41.54 10.01
C LEU A 11 80.54 40.80 10.69
N ARG A 12 80.39 40.94 12.02
CA ARG A 12 79.23 40.38 12.76
C ARG A 12 77.92 41.06 12.35
N GLN A 13 77.91 42.38 12.16
CA GLN A 13 76.74 43.11 11.67
C GLN A 13 76.33 42.62 10.27
N LEU A 14 77.30 42.46 9.35
CA LEU A 14 77.07 41.93 8.01
C LEU A 14 76.53 40.48 8.03
N GLN A 15 77.04 39.63 8.93
CA GLN A 15 76.53 38.27 9.13
C GLN A 15 75.10 38.25 9.69
N GLN A 16 74.78 39.14 10.64
CA GLN A 16 73.41 39.29 11.15
C GLN A 16 72.44 39.81 10.08
N LEU A 17 72.85 40.79 9.27
CA LEU A 17 72.07 41.28 8.14
C LEU A 17 71.84 40.19 7.09
N LYS A 18 72.88 39.41 6.73
CA LYS A 18 72.74 38.27 5.83
C LYS A 18 71.80 37.19 6.37
N LYS A 19 71.82 36.91 7.68
CA LYS A 19 70.87 35.98 8.32
C LYS A 19 69.43 36.52 8.31
N LYS A 20 69.23 37.81 8.56
CA LYS A 20 67.90 38.45 8.46
C LYS A 20 67.37 38.44 7.03
N LEU A 21 68.22 38.74 6.04
CA LEU A 21 67.85 38.74 4.63
C LEU A 21 67.44 37.33 4.17
N LEU A 22 68.20 36.29 4.56
CA LEU A 22 67.84 34.89 4.26
C LEU A 22 66.49 34.50 4.90
N ALA A 23 66.23 34.89 6.15
CA ALA A 23 64.96 34.60 6.81
C ALA A 23 63.77 35.34 6.17
N LEU A 24 63.97 36.59 5.73
CA LEU A 24 62.94 37.34 4.99
C LEU A 24 62.68 36.77 3.60
N GLN A 25 63.72 36.24 2.93
CA GLN A 25 63.57 35.52 1.67
C GLN A 25 62.75 34.23 1.87
N GLN A 26 63.06 33.44 2.90
CA GLN A 26 62.33 32.21 3.22
C GLN A 26 60.86 32.45 3.59
N GLU A 27 60.56 33.52 4.35
CA GLU A 27 59.17 33.94 4.61
C GLU A 27 58.47 34.35 3.32
N LEU A 28 59.13 35.10 2.42
CA LEU A 28 58.54 35.54 1.15
C LEU A 28 58.30 34.37 0.18
N GLU A 29 59.21 33.40 0.12
CA GLU A 29 59.03 32.15 -0.62
C GLU A 29 57.81 31.38 -0.07
N PHE A 30 57.73 31.17 1.25
CA PHE A 30 56.59 30.52 1.92
C PHE A 30 55.25 31.26 1.68
N ARG A 31 55.20 32.59 1.78
CA ARG A 31 53.99 33.37 1.47
C ARG A 31 53.58 33.30 0.00
N THR A 32 54.53 33.08 -0.91
CA THR A 32 54.23 32.88 -2.33
C THR A 32 53.59 31.51 -2.55
N GLU A 33 54.07 30.47 -1.85
CA GLU A 33 53.46 29.13 -1.86
C GLU A 33 52.06 29.09 -1.22
N GLU A 34 51.85 29.77 -0.09
CA GLU A 34 50.52 29.97 0.52
C GLU A 34 49.54 30.69 -0.44
N LEU A 35 50.00 31.76 -1.11
CA LEU A 35 49.18 32.51 -2.05
C LEU A 35 48.84 31.66 -3.30
N GLN A 36 49.80 30.89 -3.81
CA GLN A 36 49.58 30.01 -4.97
C GLN A 36 48.63 28.87 -4.64
N THR A 37 48.75 28.24 -3.47
CA THR A 37 47.82 27.18 -3.03
C THR A 37 46.41 27.73 -2.79
N SER A 38 46.29 28.91 -2.17
CA SER A 38 45.01 29.63 -2.02
C SER A 38 44.36 29.95 -3.38
N TYR A 39 45.13 30.43 -4.35
CA TYR A 39 44.65 30.70 -5.71
C TYR A 39 44.20 29.42 -6.44
N CYS A 40 44.93 28.31 -6.31
CA CYS A 40 44.50 27.02 -6.84
C CYS A 40 43.21 26.52 -6.19
N SER A 41 43.00 26.75 -4.89
CA SER A 41 41.73 26.43 -4.21
C SER A 41 40.58 27.32 -4.70
N LEU A 42 40.81 28.61 -4.93
CA LEU A 42 39.80 29.53 -5.48
C LEU A 42 39.33 29.10 -6.87
N LEU A 43 40.24 28.74 -7.77
CA LEU A 43 39.90 28.19 -9.10
C LEU A 43 39.08 26.88 -9.02
N GLN A 44 39.32 26.04 -8.00
CA GLN A 44 38.51 24.84 -7.76
C GLN A 44 37.10 25.20 -7.26
N TYR A 45 36.96 26.19 -6.38
CA TYR A 45 35.63 26.69 -5.97
C TYR A 45 34.87 27.34 -7.12
N GLU A 46 35.54 28.13 -7.97
CA GLU A 46 34.96 28.73 -9.17
C GLU A 46 34.40 27.65 -10.12
N SER A 47 35.20 26.64 -10.47
CA SER A 47 34.76 25.52 -11.32
C SER A 47 33.62 24.69 -10.71
N VAL A 48 33.58 24.52 -9.37
CA VAL A 48 32.46 23.88 -8.68
C VAL A 48 31.19 24.73 -8.73
N LEU A 49 31.31 26.06 -8.58
CA LEU A 49 30.17 26.98 -8.67
C LEU A 49 29.63 27.11 -10.09
N GLU A 50 30.49 27.16 -11.12
CA GLU A 50 30.08 27.08 -12.53
C GLU A 50 29.28 25.80 -12.79
N LYS A 51 29.78 24.65 -12.33
CA LYS A 51 29.08 23.38 -12.48
C LYS A 51 27.74 23.38 -11.74
N GLN A 52 27.70 23.80 -10.48
CA GLN A 52 26.45 23.88 -9.70
C GLN A 52 25.42 24.81 -10.36
N THR A 53 25.88 25.90 -10.98
CA THR A 53 25.03 26.82 -11.74
C THR A 53 24.47 26.15 -13.01
N SER A 54 25.29 25.38 -13.72
CA SER A 54 24.86 24.59 -14.87
C SER A 54 23.86 23.49 -14.50
N ASP A 55 24.15 22.71 -13.44
CA ASP A 55 23.27 21.66 -12.91
C ASP A 55 21.92 22.27 -12.46
N LEU A 56 21.92 23.47 -11.86
CA LEU A 56 20.71 24.20 -11.45
C LEU A 56 19.89 24.70 -12.65
N VAL A 57 20.52 25.19 -13.72
CA VAL A 57 19.83 25.60 -14.96
C VAL A 57 19.17 24.40 -15.65
N ILE A 58 19.84 23.24 -15.67
CA ILE A 58 19.28 21.98 -16.17
C ILE A 58 18.09 21.54 -15.32
N LEU A 59 18.20 21.61 -13.99
CA LEU A 59 17.11 21.30 -13.07
C LEU A 59 15.90 22.22 -13.28
N HIS A 60 16.12 23.54 -13.39
CA HIS A 60 15.07 24.52 -13.67
C HIS A 60 14.36 24.24 -15.00
N HIS A 61 15.10 23.88 -16.06
CA HIS A 61 14.48 23.48 -17.33
C HIS A 61 13.65 22.19 -17.18
N HIS A 62 14.12 21.21 -16.41
CA HIS A 62 13.36 19.98 -16.15
C HIS A 62 12.10 20.22 -15.31
N CYS A 63 12.18 21.07 -14.29
CA CYS A 63 11.02 21.52 -13.52
C CYS A 63 9.99 22.18 -14.44
N LYS A 64 10.40 23.13 -15.29
CA LYS A 64 9.49 23.75 -16.24
C LYS A 64 8.85 22.73 -17.21
N MET A 65 9.64 21.81 -17.78
CA MET A 65 9.07 20.77 -18.65
C MET A 65 8.04 19.88 -17.92
N LYS A 66 8.16 19.73 -16.58
CA LYS A 66 7.18 19.02 -15.75
C LYS A 66 5.98 19.87 -15.34
N GLU A 67 6.14 21.19 -15.19
CA GLU A 67 5.03 22.13 -15.05
C GLU A 67 4.19 22.16 -16.34
N ASP A 68 4.83 22.30 -17.50
CA ASP A 68 4.19 22.26 -18.83
C ASP A 68 3.46 20.90 -19.06
N GLU A 69 4.03 19.77 -18.59
CA GLU A 69 3.40 18.43 -18.65
C GLU A 69 2.21 18.29 -17.69
N VAL A 70 2.27 18.85 -16.47
CA VAL A 70 1.14 18.86 -15.52
C VAL A 70 -0.01 19.71 -16.04
N ILE A 71 0.26 20.88 -16.64
CA ILE A 71 -0.77 21.74 -17.23
C ILE A 71 -1.55 20.98 -18.33
N LEU A 72 -0.85 20.23 -19.19
CA LEU A 72 -1.51 19.41 -20.22
C LEU A 72 -2.42 18.32 -19.61
N TYR A 73 -1.98 17.64 -18.55
CA TYR A 73 -2.83 16.67 -17.84
C TYR A 73 -4.01 17.34 -17.11
N GLU A 74 -3.84 18.54 -16.56
CA GLU A 74 -4.94 19.31 -15.95
C GLU A 74 -5.96 19.77 -17.00
N GLU A 75 -5.53 20.18 -18.19
CA GLU A 75 -6.40 20.49 -19.33
C GLU A 75 -7.14 19.24 -19.84
N GLU A 76 -6.46 18.10 -20.04
CA GLU A 76 -7.10 16.83 -20.45
C GLU A 76 -8.14 16.37 -19.42
N MET A 77 -7.80 16.40 -18.13
CA MET A 77 -8.72 16.04 -17.04
C MET A 77 -9.89 17.04 -16.91
N GLY A 78 -9.67 18.32 -17.18
CA GLY A 78 -10.73 19.34 -17.24
C GLY A 78 -11.74 19.04 -18.34
N ASN A 79 -11.27 18.85 -19.57
CA ASN A 79 -12.10 18.51 -20.73
C ASN A 79 -12.90 17.19 -20.51
N HIS A 80 -12.29 16.18 -19.89
CA HIS A 80 -12.97 14.93 -19.56
C HIS A 80 -14.06 15.06 -18.48
N ASN A 81 -13.96 16.02 -17.56
CA ASN A 81 -15.00 16.25 -16.55
C ASN A 81 -16.27 16.89 -17.15
N GLU A 82 -16.14 17.80 -18.13
CA GLU A 82 -17.30 18.37 -18.82
C GLU A 82 -18.00 17.30 -19.69
N ASP A 83 -17.23 16.59 -20.52
CA ASP A 83 -17.72 15.52 -21.41
C ASP A 83 -18.31 14.31 -20.66
N THR A 84 -17.84 14.00 -19.44
CA THR A 84 -18.51 13.00 -18.57
C THR A 84 -19.71 13.57 -17.81
N GLY A 85 -19.71 14.87 -17.48
CA GLY A 85 -20.87 15.56 -16.90
C GLY A 85 -22.09 15.58 -17.83
N GLU A 86 -21.89 15.92 -19.11
CA GLU A 86 -22.95 15.87 -20.12
C GLU A 86 -23.47 14.44 -20.34
N LYS A 87 -22.58 13.44 -20.39
CA LYS A 87 -22.96 12.03 -20.51
C LYS A 87 -23.74 11.51 -19.29
N LEU A 88 -23.38 11.97 -18.08
CA LEU A 88 -24.13 11.67 -16.87
C LEU A 88 -25.54 12.29 -16.91
N HIS A 89 -25.66 13.57 -17.31
CA HIS A 89 -26.95 14.24 -17.46
C HIS A 89 -27.84 13.54 -18.50
N LEU A 90 -27.29 13.21 -19.67
CA LEU A 90 -28.01 12.49 -20.73
C LEU A 90 -28.45 11.10 -20.28
N ALA A 91 -27.63 10.38 -19.49
CA ALA A 91 -28.00 9.09 -18.92
C ALA A 91 -29.11 9.22 -17.85
N GLN A 92 -29.08 10.28 -17.02
CA GLN A 92 -30.13 10.58 -16.05
C GLN A 92 -31.45 10.96 -16.74
N GLU A 93 -31.41 11.73 -17.82
CA GLU A 93 -32.57 12.09 -18.63
C GLU A 93 -33.18 10.86 -19.33
N GLN A 94 -32.35 9.98 -19.88
CA GLN A 94 -32.82 8.69 -20.43
C GLN A 94 -33.40 7.76 -19.35
N LEU A 95 -32.85 7.75 -18.13
CA LEU A 95 -33.42 7.02 -17.00
C LEU A 95 -34.78 7.58 -16.55
N ALA A 96 -34.95 8.91 -16.54
CA ALA A 96 -36.24 9.54 -16.25
C ALA A 96 -37.29 9.17 -17.31
N LEU A 97 -36.95 9.29 -18.59
CA LEU A 97 -37.82 8.90 -19.72
C LEU A 97 -38.17 7.40 -19.71
N ALA A 98 -37.23 6.53 -19.28
CA ALA A 98 -37.50 5.11 -19.08
C ALA A 98 -38.46 4.88 -17.89
N GLY A 99 -38.28 5.61 -16.78
CA GLY A 99 -39.18 5.59 -15.63
C GLY A 99 -40.61 5.99 -15.98
N ASP A 100 -40.80 7.13 -16.66
CA ASP A 100 -42.12 7.58 -17.14
C ASP A 100 -42.77 6.55 -18.07
N LYS A 101 -41.97 5.89 -18.93
CA LYS A 101 -42.45 4.83 -19.83
C LYS A 101 -42.87 3.57 -19.06
N ILE A 102 -42.14 3.18 -18.01
CA ILE A 102 -42.53 2.10 -17.10
C ILE A 102 -43.85 2.44 -16.41
N VAL A 103 -43.97 3.62 -15.79
CA VAL A 103 -45.20 4.06 -15.10
C VAL A 103 -46.38 4.17 -16.08
N SER A 104 -46.15 4.56 -17.33
CA SER A 104 -47.18 4.54 -18.38
C SER A 104 -47.61 3.11 -18.75
N LEU A 105 -46.67 2.17 -18.83
CA LEU A 105 -46.97 0.76 -19.08
C LEU A 105 -47.71 0.12 -17.90
N GLU A 106 -47.32 0.40 -16.65
CA GLU A 106 -48.01 -0.05 -15.44
C GLU A 106 -49.47 0.46 -15.39
N ARG A 107 -49.69 1.75 -15.69
CA ARG A 107 -51.04 2.31 -15.82
C ARG A 107 -51.85 1.59 -16.90
N SER A 108 -51.25 1.27 -18.05
CA SER A 108 -51.93 0.53 -19.12
C SER A 108 -52.24 -0.92 -18.72
N LEU A 109 -51.35 -1.59 -17.99
CA LEU A 109 -51.50 -2.97 -17.54
C LEU A 109 -52.55 -3.08 -16.42
N ASN A 110 -52.60 -2.11 -15.51
CA ASN A 110 -53.67 -1.97 -14.55
C ASN A 110 -55.02 -1.75 -15.25
N LEU A 111 -55.10 -0.86 -16.26
CA LEU A 111 -56.31 -0.68 -17.06
C LEU A 111 -56.75 -1.98 -17.78
N TYR A 112 -55.82 -2.80 -18.26
CA TYR A 112 -56.12 -4.13 -18.80
C TYR A 112 -56.62 -5.10 -17.72
N ARG A 113 -56.04 -5.08 -16.52
CA ARG A 113 -56.50 -5.87 -15.36
C ARG A 113 -57.92 -5.47 -14.96
N ASP A 114 -58.21 -4.18 -14.88
CA ASP A 114 -59.53 -3.65 -14.52
C ASP A 114 -60.59 -4.01 -15.58
N LYS A 115 -60.23 -3.93 -16.87
CA LYS A 115 -61.08 -4.42 -17.97
C LYS A 115 -61.31 -5.92 -17.91
N TYR A 116 -60.28 -6.71 -17.59
CA TYR A 116 -60.41 -8.16 -17.45
C TYR A 116 -61.29 -8.54 -16.25
N GLN A 117 -61.11 -7.88 -15.10
CA GLN A 117 -61.95 -8.04 -13.92
C GLN A 117 -63.41 -7.63 -14.19
N THR A 118 -63.62 -6.52 -14.90
CA THR A 118 -64.96 -6.11 -15.36
C THR A 118 -65.56 -7.15 -16.30
N SER A 119 -64.76 -7.75 -17.18
CA SER A 119 -65.21 -8.83 -18.06
C SER A 119 -65.54 -10.10 -17.28
N LEU A 120 -64.78 -10.44 -16.23
CA LEU A 120 -65.09 -11.56 -15.33
C LEU A 120 -66.41 -11.32 -14.61
N SER A 121 -66.62 -10.15 -14.00
CA SER A 121 -67.89 -9.87 -13.32
C SER A 121 -69.08 -9.65 -14.26
N ASN A 122 -68.84 -9.29 -15.52
CA ASN A 122 -69.85 -9.39 -16.57
C ASN A 122 -70.16 -10.85 -16.96
N ILE A 123 -69.17 -11.75 -16.95
CA ILE A 123 -69.39 -13.20 -17.14
C ILE A 123 -70.13 -13.80 -15.93
N GLU A 124 -69.77 -13.45 -14.69
CA GLU A 124 -70.49 -13.83 -13.48
C GLU A 124 -71.96 -13.35 -13.53
N LEU A 125 -72.19 -12.10 -13.98
CA LEU A 125 -73.53 -11.55 -14.18
C LEU A 125 -74.28 -12.27 -15.32
N LEU A 126 -73.61 -12.62 -16.42
CA LEU A 126 -74.19 -13.40 -17.52
C LEU A 126 -74.48 -14.84 -17.11
N GLU A 127 -73.67 -15.46 -16.26
CA GLU A 127 -73.98 -16.76 -15.65
C GLU A 127 -75.16 -16.68 -14.69
N CYS A 128 -75.28 -15.60 -13.92
CA CYS A 128 -76.46 -15.33 -13.11
C CYS A 128 -77.70 -15.08 -13.99
N GLN A 129 -77.57 -14.38 -15.12
CA GLN A 129 -78.64 -14.21 -16.09
C GLN A 129 -78.98 -15.52 -16.80
N VAL A 130 -78.02 -16.39 -17.11
CA VAL A 130 -78.28 -17.72 -17.66
C VAL A 130 -78.99 -18.59 -16.63
N LYS A 131 -78.57 -18.61 -15.36
CA LYS A 131 -79.27 -19.34 -14.28
C LYS A 131 -80.67 -18.79 -14.02
N MET A 132 -80.85 -17.47 -14.12
CA MET A 132 -82.18 -16.82 -14.11
C MET A 132 -83.01 -17.26 -15.32
N LEU A 133 -82.46 -17.22 -16.53
CA LEU A 133 -83.13 -17.62 -17.77
C LEU A 133 -83.36 -19.13 -17.89
N GLU A 134 -82.58 -19.97 -17.20
CA GLU A 134 -82.82 -21.41 -17.02
C GLU A 134 -83.97 -21.63 -16.03
N GLY A 135 -84.05 -20.83 -14.96
CA GLY A 135 -85.19 -20.79 -14.05
C GLY A 135 -86.47 -20.29 -14.74
N GLU A 136 -86.38 -19.20 -15.49
CA GLU A 136 -87.47 -18.65 -16.31
C GLU A 136 -87.82 -19.60 -17.45
N LEU A 137 -86.87 -20.29 -18.10
CA LEU A 137 -87.17 -21.38 -19.04
C LEU A 137 -87.86 -22.55 -18.34
N SER A 138 -87.51 -22.90 -17.10
CA SER A 138 -88.26 -23.90 -16.34
C SER A 138 -89.70 -23.45 -16.02
N GLY A 139 -89.93 -22.13 -15.93
CA GLY A 139 -91.25 -21.51 -15.81
C GLY A 139 -92.01 -21.36 -17.14
N ILE A 140 -91.31 -21.11 -18.26
CA ILE A 140 -91.85 -20.86 -19.61
C ILE A 140 -92.07 -22.16 -20.39
N VAL A 141 -91.29 -23.21 -20.11
CA VAL A 141 -91.67 -24.60 -20.41
C VAL A 141 -92.91 -25.00 -19.59
N GLY A 142 -93.25 -24.24 -18.54
CA GLY A 142 -94.55 -24.28 -17.85
C GLY A 142 -95.63 -23.35 -18.42
N GLN A 143 -95.29 -22.29 -19.16
CA GLN A 143 -96.23 -21.27 -19.69
C GLN A 143 -95.73 -20.62 -21.02
N GLU A 144 -96.51 -20.82 -22.09
CA GLU A 144 -96.29 -20.25 -23.43
C GLU A 144 -96.52 -18.71 -23.54
N PRO A 145 -96.13 -18.04 -24.66
CA PRO A 145 -95.43 -16.74 -24.56
C PRO A 145 -96.19 -15.49 -25.08
N GLU A 146 -95.80 -14.30 -24.59
CA GLU A 146 -96.15 -13.00 -25.19
C GLU A 146 -94.96 -12.00 -25.29
N ASN A 147 -94.33 -11.98 -26.46
CA ASN A 147 -94.30 -10.86 -27.43
C ASN A 147 -94.05 -9.39 -26.98
N LYS A 148 -93.27 -8.66 -27.81
CA LYS A 148 -92.94 -7.21 -27.83
C LYS A 148 -91.83 -6.77 -26.84
N GLY A 149 -90.98 -5.79 -27.15
CA GLY A 149 -90.82 -5.07 -28.43
C GLY A 149 -90.34 -3.62 -28.24
N ASP A 150 -89.32 -3.23 -28.99
CA ASP A 150 -88.70 -1.89 -29.07
C ASP A 150 -88.12 -1.27 -27.77
N HIS A 151 -86.92 -0.68 -27.89
CA HIS A 151 -86.80 0.78 -27.93
C HIS A 151 -85.41 1.22 -28.41
N SER A 152 -85.35 2.34 -29.12
CA SER A 152 -84.12 2.86 -29.73
C SER A 152 -83.80 4.28 -29.28
N LYS A 153 -82.50 4.62 -29.28
CA LYS A 153 -81.94 5.98 -29.34
C LYS A 153 -82.29 6.93 -28.18
N VAL A 154 -81.33 7.13 -27.28
CA VAL A 154 -81.13 8.43 -26.63
C VAL A 154 -79.77 8.99 -27.08
N ARG A 155 -79.78 10.14 -27.76
CA ARG A 155 -78.58 10.88 -28.15
C ARG A 155 -78.32 11.97 -27.11
N ILE A 156 -77.17 11.95 -26.47
CA ILE A 156 -76.72 13.03 -25.58
C ILE A 156 -75.66 13.87 -26.32
N TYR A 157 -75.73 15.20 -26.16
CA TYR A 157 -74.74 16.15 -26.68
C TYR A 157 -73.46 16.11 -25.84
N THR A 158 -72.29 16.09 -26.49
CA THR A 158 -70.98 16.14 -25.82
C THR A 158 -70.29 17.48 -26.11
N SER A 159 -69.59 18.01 -25.10
CA SER A 159 -68.98 19.36 -25.10
C SER A 159 -67.92 19.58 -26.19
N PRO A 160 -67.81 20.79 -26.80
CA PRO A 160 -66.83 21.09 -27.85
C PRO A 160 -65.36 20.79 -27.52
N CYS A 161 -64.94 20.89 -26.25
CA CYS A 161 -63.58 20.53 -25.84
C CYS A 161 -63.29 19.04 -26.08
N MET A 162 -64.24 18.17 -25.71
CA MET A 162 -64.14 16.73 -25.97
C MET A 162 -64.15 16.43 -27.48
N ILE A 163 -64.79 17.26 -28.31
CA ILE A 163 -64.79 17.08 -29.76
C ILE A 163 -63.39 17.30 -30.34
N GLN A 164 -62.59 18.23 -29.83
CA GLN A 164 -61.23 18.45 -30.31
C GLN A 164 -60.28 17.30 -29.92
N GLU A 165 -60.30 16.86 -28.65
CA GLU A 165 -59.51 15.68 -28.22
C GLU A 165 -60.00 14.40 -28.91
N HIS A 166 -61.30 14.25 -29.15
CA HIS A 166 -61.85 13.11 -29.88
C HIS A 166 -61.49 13.17 -31.37
N GLN A 167 -61.46 14.35 -32.00
CA GLN A 167 -60.95 14.52 -33.37
C GLN A 167 -59.45 14.21 -33.47
N GLU A 168 -58.64 14.62 -32.49
CA GLU A 168 -57.21 14.33 -32.52
C GLU A 168 -56.91 12.86 -32.21
N THR A 169 -57.63 12.22 -31.28
CA THR A 169 -57.52 10.77 -31.07
C THR A 169 -58.09 9.98 -32.25
N LEU A 170 -59.17 10.42 -32.91
CA LEU A 170 -59.65 9.85 -34.17
C LEU A 170 -58.63 10.04 -35.31
N LYS A 171 -57.92 11.17 -35.36
CA LYS A 171 -56.85 11.39 -36.35
C LYS A 171 -55.66 10.47 -36.09
N ARG A 172 -55.18 10.37 -34.84
CA ARG A 172 -54.11 9.42 -34.45
C ARG A 172 -54.53 7.97 -34.67
N LEU A 173 -55.80 7.62 -34.43
CA LEU A 173 -56.38 6.32 -34.79
C LEU A 173 -56.43 6.13 -36.31
N SER A 174 -56.79 7.14 -37.09
CA SER A 174 -56.78 7.09 -38.56
C SER A 174 -55.35 6.89 -39.10
N GLU A 175 -54.35 7.55 -38.51
CA GLU A 175 -52.93 7.38 -38.86
C GLU A 175 -52.41 5.98 -38.46
N VAL A 176 -52.94 5.37 -37.40
CA VAL A 176 -52.64 3.98 -37.00
C VAL A 176 -53.37 2.98 -37.90
N TRP A 177 -54.66 3.15 -38.16
CA TRP A 177 -55.44 2.28 -39.06
C TRP A 177 -54.94 2.37 -40.50
N GLN A 178 -54.48 3.53 -40.96
CA GLN A 178 -53.81 3.65 -42.24
C GLN A 178 -52.50 2.86 -42.25
N LYS A 179 -51.65 2.94 -41.22
CA LYS A 179 -50.42 2.13 -41.12
C LYS A 179 -50.69 0.62 -41.02
N VAL A 180 -51.79 0.23 -40.37
CA VAL A 180 -52.25 -1.17 -40.36
C VAL A 180 -52.69 -1.58 -41.77
N SER A 181 -53.47 -0.75 -42.48
CA SER A 181 -53.81 -1.01 -43.89
C SER A 181 -52.57 -1.10 -44.78
N GLU A 182 -51.60 -0.19 -44.66
CA GLU A 182 -50.35 -0.22 -45.40
C GLU A 182 -49.52 -1.49 -45.11
N GLN A 183 -49.61 -2.03 -43.88
CA GLN A 183 -48.99 -3.32 -43.53
C GLN A 183 -49.79 -4.52 -44.04
N ASP A 184 -51.13 -4.50 -43.99
CA ASP A 184 -51.99 -5.55 -44.55
C ASP A 184 -51.90 -5.59 -46.09
N ASP A 185 -51.80 -4.44 -46.75
CA ASP A 185 -51.55 -4.29 -48.18
C ASP A 185 -50.17 -4.85 -48.56
N LEU A 186 -49.11 -4.57 -47.76
CA LEU A 186 -47.79 -5.16 -47.95
C LEU A 186 -47.80 -6.69 -47.71
N ILE A 187 -48.48 -7.17 -46.68
CA ILE A 187 -48.66 -8.59 -46.41
C ILE A 187 -49.42 -9.27 -47.56
N GLN A 188 -50.43 -8.60 -48.11
CA GLN A 188 -51.20 -9.11 -49.24
C GLN A 188 -50.41 -9.05 -50.55
N GLU A 189 -49.56 -8.04 -50.77
CA GLU A 189 -48.62 -7.99 -51.89
C GLU A 189 -47.59 -9.11 -51.80
N LEU A 190 -47.05 -9.39 -50.61
CA LEU A 190 -46.14 -10.51 -50.35
C LEU A 190 -46.83 -11.88 -50.55
N ARG A 191 -48.10 -12.03 -50.11
CA ARG A 191 -48.92 -13.22 -50.41
C ARG A 191 -49.17 -13.38 -51.90
N ASN A 192 -49.47 -12.29 -52.62
CA ASN A 192 -49.69 -12.30 -54.06
C ASN A 192 -48.39 -12.65 -54.81
N LYS A 193 -47.24 -12.11 -54.40
CA LYS A 193 -45.90 -12.46 -54.93
C LYS A 193 -45.58 -13.94 -54.69
N LEU A 194 -45.86 -14.47 -53.50
CA LEU A 194 -45.70 -15.90 -53.19
C LEU A 194 -46.64 -16.77 -54.03
N ALA A 195 -47.90 -16.38 -54.21
CA ALA A 195 -48.85 -17.08 -55.06
C ALA A 195 -48.40 -17.10 -56.54
N CYS A 196 -47.92 -15.97 -57.07
CA CYS A 196 -47.36 -15.89 -58.43
C CYS A 196 -46.09 -16.74 -58.58
N SER A 197 -45.22 -16.76 -57.56
CA SER A 197 -44.03 -17.61 -57.54
C SER A 197 -44.40 -19.09 -57.54
N ASN A 198 -45.40 -19.49 -56.75
CA ASN A 198 -45.87 -20.88 -56.69
C ASN A 198 -46.60 -21.28 -57.99
N ALA A 199 -47.37 -20.38 -58.61
CA ALA A 199 -47.94 -20.60 -59.93
C ALA A 199 -46.84 -20.81 -61.00
N LEU A 200 -45.78 -19.99 -60.98
CA LEU A 200 -44.59 -20.17 -61.85
C LEU A 200 -43.75 -21.42 -61.54
N VAL A 201 -43.96 -22.08 -60.40
CA VAL A 201 -43.40 -23.42 -60.13
C VAL A 201 -44.34 -24.48 -60.71
N LEU A 202 -45.65 -24.39 -60.46
CA LEU A 202 -46.65 -25.30 -61.02
C LEU A 202 -46.67 -25.30 -62.55
N GLU A 203 -46.56 -24.14 -63.21
CA GLU A 203 -46.42 -24.03 -64.67
C GLU A 203 -45.17 -24.74 -65.19
N ARG A 204 -44.07 -24.74 -64.41
CA ARG A 204 -42.82 -25.45 -64.77
C ARG A 204 -42.94 -26.95 -64.51
N GLU A 205 -43.65 -27.36 -63.46
CA GLU A 205 -43.96 -28.77 -63.18
C GLU A 205 -44.91 -29.34 -64.23
N GLU A 206 -45.97 -28.62 -64.62
CA GLU A 206 -46.85 -28.97 -65.73
C GLU A 206 -46.10 -28.99 -67.07
N ALA A 207 -45.19 -28.04 -67.33
CA ALA A 207 -44.34 -28.05 -68.52
C ALA A 207 -43.37 -29.24 -68.53
N LEU A 208 -42.82 -29.64 -67.37
CA LEU A 208 -41.98 -30.84 -67.22
C LEU A 208 -42.79 -32.12 -67.42
N ILE A 209 -43.96 -32.25 -66.80
CA ILE A 209 -44.88 -33.38 -66.97
C ILE A 209 -45.32 -33.49 -68.43
N LYS A 210 -45.61 -32.35 -69.08
CA LYS A 210 -45.92 -32.31 -70.51
C LYS A 210 -44.72 -32.71 -71.36
N LEU A 211 -43.52 -32.18 -71.11
CA LEU A 211 -42.29 -32.62 -71.80
C LEU A 211 -42.05 -34.11 -71.63
N GLN A 212 -42.29 -34.67 -70.45
CA GLN A 212 -42.15 -36.09 -70.15
C GLN A 212 -43.22 -36.94 -70.86
N ALA A 213 -44.46 -36.44 -70.95
CA ALA A 213 -45.54 -37.06 -71.72
C ALA A 213 -45.30 -36.97 -73.23
N ASP A 214 -44.78 -35.85 -73.73
CA ASP A 214 -44.37 -35.66 -75.13
C ASP A 214 -43.17 -36.56 -75.47
N PHE A 215 -42.22 -36.78 -74.54
CA PHE A 215 -41.10 -37.71 -74.70
C PHE A 215 -41.57 -39.18 -74.69
N ALA A 216 -42.55 -39.52 -73.84
CA ALA A 216 -43.21 -40.83 -73.83
C ALA A 216 -44.04 -41.07 -75.11
N SER A 217 -44.73 -40.04 -75.59
CA SER A 217 -45.47 -40.05 -76.85
C SER A 217 -44.54 -40.19 -78.05
N TYR A 218 -43.42 -39.46 -78.06
CA TYR A 218 -42.37 -39.55 -79.08
C TYR A 218 -41.73 -40.95 -79.10
N THR A 219 -41.37 -41.52 -77.95
CA THR A 219 -40.83 -42.90 -77.89
C THR A 219 -41.86 -43.99 -78.18
N ALA A 220 -43.16 -43.73 -78.01
CA ALA A 220 -44.25 -44.62 -78.43
C ALA A 220 -44.55 -44.54 -79.94
N THR A 221 -44.46 -43.36 -80.55
CA THR A 221 -44.79 -43.11 -81.97
C THR A 221 -43.58 -43.30 -82.90
N HIS A 222 -42.40 -42.79 -82.53
CA HIS A 222 -41.15 -42.97 -83.26
C HIS A 222 -40.38 -44.21 -82.79
N ARG A 223 -41.07 -45.36 -82.75
CA ARG A 223 -40.46 -46.67 -82.51
C ARG A 223 -39.76 -47.24 -83.75
N HIS A 224 -39.10 -46.38 -84.52
CA HIS A 224 -38.28 -46.71 -85.68
C HIS A 224 -36.81 -46.46 -85.35
N PRO A 225 -35.89 -47.41 -85.62
CA PRO A 225 -34.46 -47.15 -85.49
C PRO A 225 -34.03 -46.08 -86.50
N PRO A 226 -33.14 -45.12 -86.13
CA PRO A 226 -32.66 -44.11 -87.05
C PRO A 226 -31.95 -44.80 -88.23
N SER A 227 -32.47 -44.59 -89.43
CA SER A 227 -32.06 -45.31 -90.65
C SER A 227 -30.82 -44.71 -91.33
N SER A 228 -30.07 -43.87 -90.61
CA SER A 228 -28.86 -43.19 -91.05
C SER A 228 -27.78 -43.31 -89.96
N SER A 229 -26.52 -43.46 -90.39
CA SER A 229 -25.38 -43.59 -89.45
C SER A 229 -24.91 -42.25 -88.88
N GLU A 230 -25.22 -41.14 -89.55
CA GLU A 230 -24.75 -39.80 -89.15
C GLU A 230 -25.60 -39.25 -87.99
N ASP A 231 -26.93 -39.38 -88.07
CA ASP A 231 -27.83 -38.99 -86.97
C ASP A 231 -27.50 -39.71 -85.66
N CYS A 232 -27.10 -40.98 -85.74
CA CYS A 232 -26.69 -41.77 -84.58
C CYS A 232 -25.35 -41.29 -83.98
N GLU A 233 -24.40 -40.84 -84.81
CA GLU A 233 -23.14 -40.25 -84.33
C GLU A 233 -23.35 -38.87 -83.69
N ASP A 234 -24.19 -38.02 -84.29
CA ASP A 234 -24.43 -36.67 -83.76
C ASP A 234 -25.28 -36.69 -82.48
N ILE A 235 -26.27 -37.60 -82.37
CA ILE A 235 -26.98 -37.84 -81.11
C ILE A 235 -26.01 -38.33 -80.02
N LYS A 236 -25.04 -39.21 -80.31
CA LYS A 236 -24.00 -39.60 -79.34
C LYS A 236 -23.14 -38.41 -78.91
N LYS A 237 -22.73 -37.52 -79.83
CA LYS A 237 -21.94 -36.33 -79.52
C LYS A 237 -22.71 -35.38 -78.61
N ILE A 238 -23.99 -35.14 -78.90
CA ILE A 238 -24.88 -34.31 -78.07
C ILE A 238 -25.08 -34.93 -76.68
N LEU A 239 -25.35 -36.23 -76.59
CA LEU A 239 -25.50 -36.93 -75.30
C LEU A 239 -24.19 -36.92 -74.49
N LYS A 240 -23.04 -37.09 -75.13
CA LYS A 240 -21.72 -36.99 -74.48
C LYS A 240 -21.47 -35.57 -73.95
N HIS A 241 -21.79 -34.54 -74.73
CA HIS A 241 -21.64 -33.15 -74.30
C HIS A 241 -22.58 -32.80 -73.13
N LEU A 242 -23.84 -33.25 -73.17
CA LEU A 242 -24.79 -33.06 -72.08
C LEU A 242 -24.37 -33.81 -70.81
N GLN A 243 -23.79 -35.01 -70.94
CA GLN A 243 -23.21 -35.75 -69.81
C GLN A 243 -22.00 -35.03 -69.21
N GLU A 244 -21.08 -34.55 -70.03
CA GLU A 244 -19.92 -33.74 -69.61
C GLU A 244 -20.35 -32.43 -68.92
N GLN A 245 -21.37 -31.75 -69.47
CA GLN A 245 -21.95 -30.54 -68.89
C GLN A 245 -22.61 -30.83 -67.53
N LYS A 246 -23.36 -31.93 -67.42
CA LYS A 246 -24.02 -32.36 -66.18
C LYS A 246 -23.00 -32.75 -65.11
N ASP A 247 -21.94 -33.49 -65.46
CA ASP A 247 -20.90 -33.86 -64.51
C ASP A 247 -20.05 -32.64 -64.07
N SER A 248 -19.81 -31.68 -64.97
CA SER A 248 -19.21 -30.37 -64.61
C SER A 248 -20.11 -29.55 -63.68
N GLN A 249 -21.44 -29.63 -63.83
CA GLN A 249 -22.39 -28.98 -62.91
C GLN A 249 -22.43 -29.68 -61.55
N CYS A 250 -22.30 -31.01 -61.49
CA CYS A 250 -22.15 -31.74 -60.24
C CYS A 250 -20.91 -31.28 -59.46
N LEU A 251 -19.76 -31.12 -60.13
CA LEU A 251 -18.54 -30.60 -59.50
C LEU A 251 -18.76 -29.19 -58.92
N HIS A 252 -19.37 -28.27 -59.67
CA HIS A 252 -19.69 -26.94 -59.13
C HIS A 252 -20.66 -26.98 -57.94
N VAL A 253 -21.63 -27.90 -57.91
CA VAL A 253 -22.51 -28.08 -56.74
C VAL A 253 -21.73 -28.59 -55.53
N GLU A 254 -20.75 -29.49 -55.71
CA GLU A 254 -19.86 -29.93 -54.63
C GLU A 254 -18.94 -28.81 -54.14
N GLU A 255 -18.39 -27.98 -55.04
CA GLU A 255 -17.60 -26.79 -54.70
C GLU A 255 -18.41 -25.78 -53.86
N TYR A 256 -19.64 -25.44 -54.28
CA TYR A 256 -20.53 -24.59 -53.49
C TYR A 256 -20.94 -25.25 -52.17
N GLN A 257 -21.17 -26.56 -52.13
CA GLN A 257 -21.52 -27.27 -50.90
C GLN A 257 -20.35 -27.31 -49.91
N ASN A 258 -19.10 -27.33 -50.39
CA ASN A 258 -17.91 -27.23 -49.55
C ASN A 258 -17.73 -25.80 -49.02
N LEU A 259 -17.84 -24.77 -49.87
CA LEU A 259 -17.83 -23.37 -49.44
C LEU A 259 -18.90 -23.07 -48.37
N VAL A 260 -20.08 -23.68 -48.48
CA VAL A 260 -21.15 -23.57 -47.45
C VAL A 260 -20.82 -24.31 -46.15
N LYS A 261 -19.95 -25.34 -46.15
CA LYS A 261 -19.41 -25.94 -44.92
C LYS A 261 -18.37 -25.02 -44.30
N ASP A 262 -17.46 -24.47 -45.10
CA ASP A 262 -16.38 -23.60 -44.64
C ASP A 262 -16.94 -22.32 -44.00
N LEU A 263 -17.88 -21.64 -44.66
CA LEU A 263 -18.59 -20.48 -44.11
C LEU A 263 -19.38 -20.79 -42.82
N ARG A 264 -19.84 -22.03 -42.62
CA ARG A 264 -20.46 -22.46 -41.35
C ARG A 264 -19.43 -22.64 -40.25
N MET A 265 -18.28 -23.23 -40.54
CA MET A 265 -17.17 -23.38 -39.59
C MET A 265 -16.60 -22.01 -39.19
N GLU A 266 -16.46 -21.08 -40.13
CA GLU A 266 -16.07 -19.68 -39.84
C GLU A 266 -17.11 -18.98 -38.95
N LEU A 267 -18.41 -19.10 -39.27
CA LEU A 267 -19.48 -18.53 -38.46
C LEU A 267 -19.49 -19.08 -37.02
N GLU A 268 -19.28 -20.39 -36.86
CA GLU A 268 -19.23 -21.04 -35.55
C GLU A 268 -17.98 -20.62 -34.75
N ALA A 269 -16.82 -20.53 -35.39
CA ALA A 269 -15.59 -19.99 -34.80
C ALA A 269 -15.75 -18.52 -34.37
N VAL A 270 -16.37 -17.67 -35.19
CA VAL A 270 -16.69 -16.27 -34.86
C VAL A 270 -17.70 -16.20 -33.70
N SER A 271 -18.65 -17.13 -33.63
CA SER A 271 -19.61 -17.21 -32.52
C SER A 271 -18.94 -17.56 -31.19
N GLU A 272 -17.99 -18.50 -31.20
CA GLU A 272 -17.22 -18.87 -30.01
C GLU A 272 -16.23 -17.76 -29.63
N GLN A 273 -15.62 -17.07 -30.61
CA GLN A 273 -14.81 -15.88 -30.35
C GLN A 273 -15.64 -14.78 -29.68
N LYS A 274 -16.86 -14.49 -30.18
CA LYS A 274 -17.79 -13.54 -29.57
C LYS A 274 -18.17 -13.94 -28.14
N LYS A 275 -18.40 -15.23 -27.89
CA LYS A 275 -18.70 -15.79 -26.57
C LYS A 275 -17.53 -15.63 -25.59
N ASN A 276 -16.29 -15.81 -26.03
CA ASN A 276 -15.11 -15.56 -25.21
C ASN A 276 -14.90 -14.06 -24.94
N ILE A 277 -15.01 -13.19 -25.96
CA ILE A 277 -14.95 -11.73 -25.78
C ILE A 277 -16.02 -11.25 -24.78
N MET A 278 -17.25 -11.76 -24.87
CA MET A 278 -18.33 -11.40 -23.96
C MET A 278 -18.08 -11.89 -22.52
N LYS A 279 -17.45 -13.05 -22.33
CA LYS A 279 -17.01 -13.53 -21.02
C LYS A 279 -15.91 -12.65 -20.42
N ASP A 280 -14.93 -12.27 -21.23
CA ASP A 280 -13.84 -11.38 -20.80
C ASP A 280 -14.35 -9.96 -20.53
N MET A 281 -15.34 -9.48 -21.28
CA MET A 281 -16.05 -8.22 -21.02
C MET A 281 -16.77 -8.24 -19.66
N MET A 282 -17.58 -9.27 -19.38
CA MET A 282 -18.23 -9.43 -18.07
C MET A 282 -17.22 -9.54 -16.92
N LYS A 283 -16.04 -10.15 -17.17
CA LYS A 283 -14.96 -10.17 -16.18
C LYS A 283 -14.37 -8.76 -15.95
N LEU A 284 -14.11 -8.00 -17.02
CA LEU A 284 -13.61 -6.63 -16.92
C LEU A 284 -14.63 -5.69 -16.25
N GLU A 285 -15.93 -5.89 -16.46
CA GLU A 285 -16.99 -5.19 -15.74
C GLU A 285 -16.94 -5.49 -14.24
N LEU A 286 -16.80 -6.76 -13.85
CA LEU A 286 -16.65 -7.16 -12.43
C LEU A 286 -15.35 -6.62 -11.81
N ASP A 287 -14.22 -6.70 -12.51
CA ASP A 287 -12.93 -6.16 -12.07
C ASP A 287 -13.03 -4.61 -11.89
N LEU A 288 -13.72 -3.91 -12.79
CA LEU A 288 -14.00 -2.47 -12.68
C LEU A 288 -14.96 -2.12 -11.53
N HIS A 289 -15.94 -2.97 -11.23
CA HIS A 289 -16.81 -2.79 -10.07
C HIS A 289 -16.00 -2.95 -8.77
N GLY A 290 -15.16 -3.98 -8.66
CA GLY A 290 -14.26 -4.17 -7.53
C GLY A 290 -13.33 -2.97 -7.31
N LEU A 291 -12.68 -2.47 -8.36
CA LEU A 291 -11.83 -1.28 -8.29
C LEU A 291 -12.58 0.00 -7.84
N ARG A 292 -13.85 0.16 -8.24
CA ARG A 292 -14.70 1.26 -7.77
C ARG A 292 -15.04 1.13 -6.29
N GLU A 293 -15.36 -0.07 -5.82
CA GLU A 293 -15.64 -0.35 -4.41
C GLU A 293 -14.38 -0.17 -3.53
N GLU A 294 -13.22 -0.67 -3.96
CA GLU A 294 -11.93 -0.46 -3.27
C GLU A 294 -11.56 1.03 -3.19
N THR A 295 -11.77 1.78 -4.27
CA THR A 295 -11.52 3.23 -4.34
C THR A 295 -12.47 3.99 -3.40
N SER A 296 -13.75 3.64 -3.39
CA SER A 296 -14.75 4.20 -2.47
C SER A 296 -14.40 3.90 -1.01
N ALA A 297 -14.05 2.65 -0.69
CA ALA A 297 -13.59 2.25 0.64
C ALA A 297 -12.25 2.90 1.03
N HIS A 298 -11.40 3.28 0.08
CA HIS A 298 -10.19 4.07 0.34
C HIS A 298 -10.51 5.54 0.64
N LEU A 299 -11.40 6.16 -0.12
CA LEU A 299 -11.90 7.52 0.15
C LEU A 299 -12.56 7.60 1.54
N GLU A 300 -13.45 6.66 1.87
CA GLU A 300 -14.13 6.61 3.18
C GLU A 300 -13.13 6.41 4.35
N ARG A 301 -12.05 5.64 4.14
CA ARG A 301 -10.93 5.55 5.09
C ARG A 301 -10.18 6.87 5.22
N LYS A 302 -9.88 7.56 4.12
CA LYS A 302 -9.18 8.85 4.14
C LYS A 302 -10.03 9.96 4.76
N GLU A 303 -11.34 9.97 4.57
CA GLU A 303 -12.26 10.89 5.23
C GLU A 303 -12.33 10.63 6.76
N LYS A 304 -12.30 9.37 7.19
CA LYS A 304 -12.15 8.99 8.60
C LYS A 304 -10.81 9.43 9.19
N GLU A 305 -9.70 9.28 8.46
CA GLU A 305 -8.39 9.82 8.87
C GLU A 305 -8.41 11.35 8.97
N VAL A 306 -8.96 12.06 7.99
CA VAL A 306 -9.06 13.53 7.97
C VAL A 306 -9.92 14.05 9.13
N THR A 307 -11.06 13.44 9.42
CA THR A 307 -11.93 13.84 10.54
C THR A 307 -11.29 13.57 11.90
N ILE A 308 -10.51 12.50 12.05
CA ILE A 308 -9.68 12.25 13.24
C ILE A 308 -8.60 13.33 13.39
N LEU A 309 -7.88 13.67 12.31
CA LEU A 309 -6.84 14.70 12.31
C LEU A 309 -7.43 16.10 12.59
N GLN A 310 -8.59 16.44 12.03
CA GLN A 310 -9.31 17.68 12.33
C GLN A 310 -9.72 17.76 13.81
N ARG A 311 -10.29 16.69 14.39
CA ARG A 311 -10.57 16.65 15.83
C ARG A 311 -9.30 16.83 16.66
N ARG A 312 -8.20 16.18 16.29
CA ARG A 312 -6.93 16.31 17.01
C ARG A 312 -6.33 17.70 16.91
N LEU A 313 -6.50 18.38 15.77
CA LEU A 313 -6.09 19.78 15.59
C LEU A 313 -6.95 20.73 16.44
N GLN A 314 -8.26 20.49 16.55
CA GLN A 314 -9.14 21.23 17.46
C GLN A 314 -8.78 21.01 18.94
N GLU A 315 -8.46 19.77 19.34
CA GLU A 315 -7.97 19.45 20.70
C GLU A 315 -6.68 20.22 21.04
N LEU A 316 -5.69 20.21 20.12
CA LEU A 316 -4.43 20.93 20.29
C LEU A 316 -4.64 22.46 20.31
N GLN A 317 -5.54 22.99 19.47
CA GLN A 317 -5.89 24.41 19.48
C GLN A 317 -6.58 24.82 20.78
N MET A 318 -7.46 23.97 21.32
CA MET A 318 -8.08 24.19 22.64
C MET A 318 -7.02 24.21 23.75
N GLN A 319 -6.14 23.20 23.81
CA GLN A 319 -5.03 23.12 24.76
C GLN A 319 -4.09 24.33 24.66
N PHE A 320 -3.83 24.85 23.45
CA PHE A 320 -3.05 26.07 23.26
C PHE A 320 -3.75 27.30 23.87
N THR A 321 -5.05 27.50 23.61
CA THR A 321 -5.79 28.63 24.22
C THR A 321 -5.93 28.51 25.74
N GLU A 322 -6.00 27.30 26.29
CA GLU A 322 -6.01 27.08 27.74
C GLU A 322 -4.63 27.35 28.36
N THR A 323 -3.56 26.90 27.71
CA THR A 323 -2.18 27.23 28.09
C THR A 323 -1.94 28.74 28.07
N GLN A 324 -2.44 29.45 27.05
CA GLN A 324 -2.38 30.92 26.96
C GLN A 324 -3.15 31.60 28.10
N LYS A 325 -4.36 31.12 28.44
CA LYS A 325 -5.14 31.60 29.60
C LYS A 325 -4.42 31.34 30.94
N LEU A 326 -3.67 30.25 31.06
CA LEU A 326 -2.85 29.95 32.23
C LEU A 326 -1.59 30.83 32.30
N GLY A 327 -1.00 31.19 31.16
CA GLY A 327 0.04 32.23 31.07
C GLY A 327 -0.47 33.56 31.61
N LEU A 328 -1.52 34.11 31.01
CA LEU A 328 -2.14 35.39 31.43
C LEU A 328 -2.57 35.42 32.90
N LYS A 329 -2.91 34.27 33.50
CA LYS A 329 -3.16 34.16 34.95
C LYS A 329 -1.88 34.25 35.78
N LYS A 330 -0.78 33.63 35.36
CA LYS A 330 0.53 33.75 36.01
C LYS A 330 1.10 35.16 35.88
N ASP A 331 0.95 35.78 34.71
CA ASP A 331 1.47 37.13 34.44
C ASP A 331 0.80 38.16 35.37
N LYS A 332 -0.53 38.05 35.56
CA LYS A 332 -1.25 38.83 36.58
C LYS A 332 -0.79 38.55 38.01
N LEU A 333 -0.59 37.28 38.37
CA LEU A 333 -0.14 36.91 39.71
C LEU A 333 1.32 37.36 39.97
N LEU A 334 2.14 37.51 38.93
CA LEU A 334 3.45 38.15 39.00
C LEU A 334 3.30 39.67 39.19
N GLN A 335 2.46 40.35 38.41
CA GLN A 335 2.16 41.77 38.59
C GLN A 335 1.66 42.07 40.02
N GLU A 336 0.71 41.29 40.54
CA GLU A 336 0.21 41.39 41.93
C GLU A 336 1.32 41.14 42.98
N LYS A 337 2.37 40.38 42.63
CA LYS A 337 3.53 40.16 43.51
C LYS A 337 4.53 41.30 43.43
N ASP A 338 4.79 41.84 42.25
CA ASP A 338 5.69 42.98 42.04
C ASP A 338 5.10 44.26 42.67
N GLU A 339 3.78 44.49 42.54
CA GLU A 339 3.06 45.58 43.23
C GLU A 339 3.16 45.46 44.76
N MET A 340 2.98 44.25 45.31
CA MET A 340 3.17 43.96 46.74
C MET A 340 4.63 44.14 47.19
N LEU A 341 5.60 43.79 46.34
CA LEU A 341 7.04 43.94 46.64
C LEU A 341 7.40 45.42 46.71
N HIS A 342 6.91 46.23 45.77
CA HIS A 342 7.19 47.65 45.70
C HIS A 342 6.56 48.45 46.85
N GLU A 343 5.38 48.06 47.34
CA GLU A 343 4.80 48.64 48.56
C GLU A 343 5.59 48.25 49.83
N LEU A 344 6.16 47.03 49.88
CA LEU A 344 7.08 46.61 50.96
C LEU A 344 8.44 47.33 50.92
N GLU A 345 8.99 47.60 49.74
CA GLU A 345 10.19 48.43 49.57
C GLU A 345 9.97 49.86 50.08
N LYS A 346 8.79 50.41 49.80
CA LYS A 346 8.35 51.73 50.24
C LYS A 346 8.12 51.78 51.76
N GLU A 347 7.54 50.75 52.38
CA GLU A 347 7.49 50.62 53.84
C GLU A 347 8.90 50.50 54.45
N LEU A 348 9.79 49.71 53.84
CA LEU A 348 11.18 49.56 54.28
C LEU A 348 11.93 50.90 54.23
N ALA A 349 11.80 51.65 53.13
CA ALA A 349 12.37 52.99 52.98
C ALA A 349 11.78 53.98 54.01
N GLN A 350 10.49 53.89 54.32
CA GLN A 350 9.85 54.69 55.37
C GLN A 350 10.38 54.35 56.77
N VAL A 351 10.60 53.06 57.06
CA VAL A 351 11.21 52.59 58.31
C VAL A 351 12.66 53.07 58.42
N GLN A 352 13.48 52.92 57.38
CA GLN A 352 14.86 53.43 57.33
C GLN A 352 14.91 54.95 57.56
N ASN A 353 14.04 55.73 56.89
CA ASN A 353 13.91 57.17 57.11
C ASN A 353 13.47 57.52 58.54
N SER A 354 12.66 56.68 59.19
CA SER A 354 12.29 56.87 60.60
C SER A 354 13.45 56.57 61.55
N LEU A 355 14.29 55.60 61.21
CA LEU A 355 15.43 55.14 62.00
C LEU A 355 16.57 56.18 61.96
N VAL A 356 16.93 56.70 60.78
CA VAL A 356 17.90 57.80 60.64
C VAL A 356 17.46 59.05 61.42
N LYS A 357 16.17 59.38 61.43
CA LYS A 357 15.62 60.49 62.25
C LYS A 357 15.74 60.23 63.75
N LYS A 358 15.61 58.97 64.19
CA LYS A 358 15.83 58.58 65.59
C LYS A 358 17.31 58.60 65.96
N GLU A 359 18.18 58.21 65.04
CA GLU A 359 19.64 58.22 65.21
C GLU A 359 20.17 59.66 65.35
N MET A 360 19.75 60.60 64.50
CA MET A 360 20.07 62.04 64.66
C MET A 360 19.59 62.63 65.99
N GLU A 361 18.37 62.26 66.45
CA GLU A 361 17.87 62.73 67.74
C GLU A 361 18.64 62.09 68.92
N LEU A 362 19.14 60.86 68.75
CA LEU A 362 19.99 60.18 69.73
C LEU A 362 21.40 60.80 69.77
N GLU A 363 22.02 61.13 68.63
CA GLU A 363 23.27 61.92 68.59
C GLU A 363 23.14 63.31 69.24
N LYS A 364 21.96 63.93 69.11
CA LYS A 364 21.63 65.21 69.73
C LYS A 364 21.45 65.08 71.24
N GLN A 365 20.83 64.00 71.71
CA GLN A 365 20.78 63.66 73.13
C GLN A 365 22.16 63.27 73.68
N GLN A 366 23.00 62.57 72.92
CA GLN A 366 24.38 62.24 73.26
C GLN A 366 25.21 63.51 73.45
N ARG A 367 25.11 64.48 72.53
CA ARG A 367 25.76 65.80 72.67
C ARG A 367 25.30 66.55 73.92
N MET A 368 23.98 66.66 74.14
CA MET A 368 23.42 67.28 75.35
C MET A 368 23.86 66.56 76.63
N THR A 369 23.99 65.23 76.60
CA THR A 369 24.47 64.43 77.75
C THR A 369 25.94 64.74 78.03
N ASN A 370 26.78 64.82 76.99
CA ASN A 370 28.19 65.20 77.14
C ASN A 370 28.35 66.64 77.66
N GLU A 371 27.52 67.58 77.21
CA GLU A 371 27.48 68.97 77.71
C GLU A 371 27.08 69.03 79.19
N LEU A 372 26.07 68.24 79.61
CA LEU A 372 25.66 68.12 81.01
C LEU A 372 26.71 67.40 81.86
N GLU A 373 27.44 66.42 81.31
CA GLU A 373 28.51 65.71 82.01
C GLU A 373 29.73 66.62 82.24
N ILE A 374 30.06 67.49 81.28
CA ILE A 374 31.03 68.59 81.48
C ILE A 374 30.55 69.53 82.59
N ALA A 375 29.31 70.02 82.54
CA ALA A 375 28.76 70.91 83.58
C ALA A 375 28.72 70.26 84.98
N ILE A 376 28.48 68.95 85.07
CA ILE A 376 28.55 68.17 86.32
C ILE A 376 30.00 68.01 86.80
N GLN A 377 30.96 67.86 85.89
CA GLN A 377 32.38 67.77 86.22
C GLN A 377 32.94 69.11 86.71
N GLU A 378 32.48 70.23 86.15
CA GLU A 378 32.76 71.59 86.62
C GLU A 378 32.12 71.85 88.00
N ALA A 379 30.82 71.54 88.16
CA ALA A 379 30.11 71.69 89.43
C ALA A 379 30.67 70.85 90.58
N ARG A 380 31.39 69.75 90.28
CA ARG A 380 32.04 68.88 91.27
C ARG A 380 33.33 69.44 91.88
N GLN A 381 33.82 70.60 91.43
CA GLN A 381 34.96 71.26 92.08
C GLN A 381 34.56 72.28 93.16
N ASP A 382 33.29 72.65 93.30
CA ASP A 382 32.89 73.78 94.16
C ASP A 382 31.96 73.39 95.34
N LYS A 383 32.48 73.66 96.56
CA LYS A 383 31.83 73.70 97.89
C LYS A 383 31.36 72.41 98.58
N CYS A 384 31.71 72.34 99.86
CA CYS A 384 31.16 71.47 100.89
C CYS A 384 31.17 72.21 102.27
N MET A 385 30.26 71.82 103.18
CA MET A 385 30.19 72.13 104.64
C MET A 385 29.48 73.42 105.17
N ALA A 386 28.95 73.26 106.41
CA ALA A 386 28.36 74.24 107.37
C ALA A 386 26.91 74.76 107.08
N GLU A 387 25.99 75.01 108.04
CA GLU A 387 25.93 74.76 109.51
C GLU A 387 24.46 74.76 110.07
N CYS A 388 24.23 74.88 111.40
CA CYS A 388 22.93 74.64 112.11
C CYS A 388 22.56 75.72 113.17
N GLY A 389 21.32 75.88 113.69
CA GLY A 389 20.04 75.21 113.37
C GLY A 389 18.84 75.17 114.39
N PRO A 390 18.80 75.77 115.60
CA PRO A 390 17.75 75.44 116.62
C PRO A 390 16.55 76.42 116.77
N LEU A 391 15.37 75.91 117.16
CA LEU A 391 14.28 76.67 117.84
C LEU A 391 13.15 75.75 118.37
N ARG A 392 13.00 75.57 119.71
CA ARG A 392 11.90 74.77 120.33
C ARG A 392 11.73 74.99 121.85
N ALA A 393 11.37 76.18 122.35
CA ALA A 393 11.38 76.43 123.81
C ALA A 393 10.39 77.46 124.43
N GLU A 394 9.29 77.89 123.78
CA GLU A 394 8.56 79.10 124.25
C GLU A 394 7.03 79.00 124.49
N ILE A 395 6.38 77.86 124.29
CA ILE A 395 4.90 77.74 124.33
C ILE A 395 4.35 77.31 125.73
N GLN A 396 5.19 77.28 126.77
CA GLN A 396 4.84 76.73 128.10
C GLN A 396 4.45 77.80 129.15
N LYS A 397 4.18 79.05 128.75
CA LYS A 397 4.06 80.22 129.65
C LYS A 397 2.67 80.86 129.83
N LEU A 398 1.60 80.29 129.26
CA LEU A 398 0.24 80.87 129.31
C LEU A 398 -0.76 79.91 129.95
N LYS A 399 -0.76 79.80 131.29
CA LYS A 399 -1.72 78.95 132.02
C LYS A 399 -2.23 79.50 133.36
N ASP A 400 -1.51 80.42 134.01
CA ASP A 400 -1.66 80.69 135.44
C ASP A 400 -2.24 82.10 135.74
N SER A 401 -3.42 82.44 135.20
CA SER A 401 -3.97 83.82 135.32
C SER A 401 -5.51 83.96 135.30
N LEU A 402 -6.29 82.97 135.77
CA LEU A 402 -7.76 83.10 135.81
C LEU A 402 -8.46 82.33 136.97
N GLU A 403 -7.90 82.35 138.19
CA GLU A 403 -8.46 81.67 139.36
C GLU A 403 -9.09 82.64 140.41
N ASP A 404 -8.79 83.94 140.37
CA ASP A 404 -9.12 84.90 141.45
C ASP A 404 -10.59 85.38 141.51
N ALA A 405 -11.42 85.13 140.49
CA ALA A 405 -12.80 85.65 140.42
C ALA A 405 -13.82 84.88 141.32
N LYS A 406 -13.40 84.41 142.50
CA LYS A 406 -14.01 83.28 143.23
C LYS A 406 -14.54 83.62 144.63
N HIS A 407 -14.83 84.90 144.95
CA HIS A 407 -15.03 85.33 146.35
C HIS A 407 -16.18 86.30 146.70
N GLN A 408 -17.12 86.65 145.80
CA GLN A 408 -18.12 87.69 146.09
C GLN A 408 -19.62 87.39 145.87
N GLN A 409 -20.07 86.12 145.87
CA GLN A 409 -21.53 85.84 145.81
C GLN A 409 -22.05 84.66 146.65
N LYS A 410 -21.50 84.49 147.86
CA LYS A 410 -21.82 83.36 148.77
C LYS A 410 -23.07 83.57 149.68
N LEU A 411 -24.01 84.44 149.28
CA LEU A 411 -25.15 84.85 150.13
C LEU A 411 -26.56 84.71 149.50
N ALA A 412 -26.68 84.46 148.20
CA ALA A 412 -27.97 84.27 147.51
C ALA A 412 -28.47 82.80 147.48
N ALA A 413 -28.01 81.97 148.41
CA ALA A 413 -27.99 80.50 148.25
C ALA A 413 -29.06 79.72 149.03
N GLN A 414 -30.15 80.36 149.49
CA GLN A 414 -31.17 79.72 150.35
C GLN A 414 -32.59 79.60 149.76
N GLN A 415 -32.80 79.98 148.49
CA GLN A 415 -34.08 79.75 147.78
C GLN A 415 -33.94 78.91 146.50
N ALA A 416 -32.75 78.83 145.89
CA ALA A 416 -32.50 78.10 144.64
C ALA A 416 -32.36 76.56 144.79
N ALA A 417 -32.82 75.98 145.91
CA ALA A 417 -32.63 74.57 146.22
C ALA A 417 -33.66 73.64 145.54
N GLN A 418 -34.91 74.08 145.37
CA GLN A 418 -36.02 73.22 144.94
C GLN A 418 -36.16 73.06 143.41
N TYR A 419 -35.53 73.92 142.59
CA TYR A 419 -35.60 73.85 141.12
C TYR A 419 -34.41 73.11 140.46
N LYS A 420 -33.47 72.56 141.24
CA LYS A 420 -32.22 71.98 140.70
C LYS A 420 -32.31 70.51 140.29
N GLU A 421 -33.26 69.76 140.85
CA GLU A 421 -33.30 68.30 140.73
C GLU A 421 -33.96 67.84 139.42
N GLU A 422 -35.09 68.46 139.04
CA GLU A 422 -35.78 68.20 137.77
C GLU A 422 -34.91 68.55 136.55
N ALA A 423 -34.13 69.64 136.63
CA ALA A 423 -33.25 70.09 135.55
C ALA A 423 -32.12 69.10 135.21
N LEU A 424 -31.60 68.36 136.21
CA LEU A 424 -30.58 67.34 136.00
C LEU A 424 -31.14 66.09 135.29
N LEU A 425 -32.36 65.69 135.65
CA LEU A 425 -33.08 64.58 135.00
C LEU A 425 -33.37 64.88 133.52
N ALA A 426 -33.81 66.11 133.21
CA ALA A 426 -34.00 66.54 131.83
C ALA A 426 -32.69 66.55 131.02
N LYS A 427 -31.58 67.01 131.62
CA LYS A 427 -30.27 67.07 130.94
C LYS A 427 -29.75 65.69 130.55
N ASN A 428 -29.80 64.71 131.47
CA ASN A 428 -29.25 63.38 131.21
C ASN A 428 -29.95 62.69 130.02
N ASN A 429 -31.26 62.85 129.89
CA ASN A 429 -32.04 62.32 128.76
C ASN A 429 -31.67 62.97 127.41
N LEU A 430 -31.26 64.25 127.42
CA LEU A 430 -30.79 64.96 126.23
C LEU A 430 -29.41 64.45 125.77
N GLU A 431 -28.47 64.27 126.70
CA GLU A 431 -27.14 63.72 126.36
C GLU A 431 -27.22 62.27 125.87
N ASP A 432 -28.17 61.48 126.38
CA ASP A 432 -28.37 60.09 125.98
C ASP A 432 -29.02 59.94 124.59
N THR A 433 -29.92 60.86 124.23
CA THR A 433 -30.48 60.94 122.86
C THR A 433 -29.48 61.51 121.86
N GLN A 434 -28.65 62.48 122.26
CA GLN A 434 -27.57 63.01 121.43
C GLN A 434 -26.51 61.94 121.10
N ARG A 435 -26.10 61.12 122.08
CA ARG A 435 -25.18 59.99 121.82
C ARG A 435 -25.78 58.93 120.88
N LYS A 436 -27.08 58.66 120.95
CA LYS A 436 -27.77 57.76 120.03
C LYS A 436 -27.80 58.31 118.60
N LEU A 437 -28.14 59.59 118.41
CA LEU A 437 -28.07 60.27 117.11
C LEU A 437 -26.67 60.24 116.50
N GLN A 438 -25.63 60.52 117.29
CA GLN A 438 -24.25 60.50 116.81
C GLN A 438 -23.80 59.09 116.37
N SER A 439 -24.26 58.04 117.07
CA SER A 439 -24.06 56.65 116.65
C SER A 439 -24.76 56.34 115.32
N CYS A 440 -26.03 56.73 115.16
CA CYS A 440 -26.76 56.58 113.90
C CYS A 440 -26.05 57.25 112.72
N LEU A 441 -25.60 58.50 112.89
CA LEU A 441 -24.86 59.24 111.86
C LEU A 441 -23.54 58.57 111.46
N SER A 442 -22.82 57.97 112.42
CA SER A 442 -21.59 57.24 112.13
C SER A 442 -21.84 55.95 111.32
N LEU A 443 -22.91 55.21 111.66
CA LEU A 443 -23.35 54.03 110.93
C LEU A 443 -23.88 54.38 109.53
N GLU A 444 -24.56 55.51 109.38
CA GLU A 444 -25.07 56.01 108.10
C GLU A 444 -23.92 56.46 107.18
N LYS A 445 -22.91 57.15 107.71
CA LYS A 445 -21.66 57.46 106.99
C LYS A 445 -20.97 56.19 106.50
N GLN A 446 -20.77 55.19 107.38
CA GLN A 446 -20.18 53.91 107.01
C GLN A 446 -20.96 53.19 105.91
N LYS A 447 -22.30 53.24 105.94
CA LYS A 447 -23.15 52.71 104.87
C LYS A 447 -22.94 53.47 103.55
N THR A 448 -22.87 54.80 103.57
CA THR A 448 -22.61 55.58 102.33
C THR A 448 -21.23 55.30 101.73
N GLU A 449 -20.20 55.12 102.57
CA GLU A 449 -18.86 54.73 102.13
C GLU A 449 -18.86 53.32 101.50
N THR A 450 -19.55 52.37 102.13
CA THR A 450 -19.74 51.01 101.60
C THR A 450 -20.48 51.00 100.25
N ILE A 451 -21.52 51.83 100.11
CA ILE A 451 -22.28 51.98 98.85
C ILE A 451 -21.39 52.56 97.75
N GLN A 452 -20.53 53.54 98.06
CA GLN A 452 -19.58 54.12 97.10
C GLN A 452 -18.47 53.14 96.69
N GLU A 453 -18.06 52.23 97.58
CA GLU A 453 -17.13 51.14 97.25
C GLU A 453 -17.80 50.16 96.27
N LEU A 454 -18.98 49.65 96.60
CA LEU A 454 -19.76 48.72 95.76
C LEU A 454 -20.14 49.34 94.39
N GLN A 455 -20.38 50.65 94.32
CA GLN A 455 -20.60 51.35 93.05
C GLN A 455 -19.34 51.41 92.19
N ARG A 456 -18.15 51.58 92.79
CA ARG A 456 -16.86 51.53 92.06
C ARG A 456 -16.52 50.11 91.62
N GLU A 457 -16.80 49.10 92.43
CA GLU A 457 -16.65 47.69 92.05
C GLU A 457 -17.60 47.32 90.89
N LEU A 458 -18.88 47.73 90.93
CA LEU A 458 -19.83 47.54 89.83
C LEU A 458 -19.36 48.22 88.54
N GLN A 459 -18.92 49.47 88.60
CA GLN A 459 -18.39 50.18 87.42
C GLN A 459 -17.12 49.52 86.87
N LYS A 460 -16.27 48.96 87.72
CA LYS A 460 -15.10 48.19 87.30
C LYS A 460 -15.53 46.89 86.62
N LEU A 461 -16.34 46.05 87.26
CA LEU A 461 -16.83 44.79 86.70
C LEU A 461 -17.61 45.00 85.39
N GLN A 462 -18.33 46.11 85.24
CA GLN A 462 -19.02 46.47 84.00
C GLN A 462 -18.04 46.84 82.87
N LYS A 463 -16.92 47.49 83.19
CA LYS A 463 -15.83 47.72 82.22
C LYS A 463 -15.07 46.43 81.88
N ASP A 464 -14.71 45.64 82.88
CA ASP A 464 -13.99 44.38 82.71
C ASP A 464 -14.83 43.40 81.83
N SER A 465 -16.16 43.40 82.01
CA SER A 465 -17.12 42.66 81.17
C SER A 465 -17.20 43.17 79.72
N LEU A 466 -17.11 44.48 79.50
CA LEU A 466 -17.04 45.07 78.15
C LEU A 466 -15.73 44.71 77.45
N MET A 467 -14.59 44.88 78.14
CA MET A 467 -13.26 44.50 77.63
C MET A 467 -13.22 43.01 77.24
N ALA A 468 -13.71 42.11 78.10
CA ALA A 468 -13.81 40.68 77.78
C ALA A 468 -14.75 40.40 76.59
N GLY A 469 -15.80 41.20 76.40
CA GLY A 469 -16.66 41.14 75.22
C GLY A 469 -15.95 41.55 73.93
N GLU A 470 -15.12 42.58 73.99
CA GLU A 470 -14.31 43.08 72.86
C GLU A 470 -13.16 42.10 72.52
N GLU A 471 -12.51 41.49 73.51
CA GLU A 471 -11.51 40.42 73.32
C GLU A 471 -12.13 39.12 72.74
N LEU A 472 -13.40 38.85 73.04
CA LEU A 472 -14.14 37.72 72.46
C LEU A 472 -14.69 37.99 71.05
N ALA A 473 -14.71 39.24 70.58
CA ALA A 473 -15.17 39.58 69.23
C ALA A 473 -14.27 39.01 68.10
N PRO A 474 -12.93 39.19 68.10
CA PRO A 474 -12.07 38.64 67.04
C PRO A 474 -12.02 37.11 67.07
N SER A 475 -12.14 36.48 68.24
CA SER A 475 -12.17 35.01 68.35
C SER A 475 -13.49 34.42 67.85
N ARG A 476 -14.64 35.06 68.09
CA ARG A 476 -15.91 34.72 67.41
C ARG A 476 -15.80 34.88 65.89
N LYS A 477 -15.27 36.01 65.42
CA LYS A 477 -15.08 36.26 63.99
C LYS A 477 -14.20 35.18 63.34
N ARG A 478 -13.11 34.76 64.00
CA ARG A 478 -12.26 33.68 63.47
C ARG A 478 -12.98 32.32 63.44
N ILE A 479 -13.91 32.06 64.35
CA ILE A 479 -14.77 30.85 64.30
C ILE A 479 -15.75 30.93 63.13
N GLU A 480 -16.34 32.09 62.84
CA GLU A 480 -17.22 32.31 61.68
C GLU A 480 -16.45 32.16 60.36
N GLU A 481 -15.23 32.71 60.28
CA GLU A 481 -14.31 32.53 59.15
C GLU A 481 -13.96 31.04 58.95
N LEU A 482 -13.48 30.35 59.99
CA LEU A 482 -13.15 28.91 59.93
C LEU A 482 -14.35 28.03 59.58
N THR A 483 -15.55 28.38 60.06
CA THR A 483 -16.80 27.68 59.70
C THR A 483 -17.12 27.87 58.21
N SER A 484 -16.90 29.08 57.68
CA SER A 484 -17.09 29.39 56.25
C SER A 484 -16.06 28.67 55.38
N GLU A 485 -14.78 28.68 55.77
CA GLU A 485 -13.69 27.92 55.15
C GLU A 485 -14.04 26.41 55.09
N LEU A 486 -14.59 25.85 56.18
CA LEU A 486 -14.97 24.44 56.28
C LEU A 486 -16.17 24.10 55.39
N TYR A 487 -17.20 24.94 55.31
CA TYR A 487 -18.30 24.76 54.36
C TYR A 487 -17.86 24.88 52.89
N GLU A 488 -16.87 25.73 52.58
CA GLU A 488 -16.31 25.82 51.24
C GLU A 488 -15.46 24.59 50.88
N ALA A 489 -14.67 24.08 51.85
CA ALA A 489 -13.92 22.84 51.71
C ALA A 489 -14.86 21.63 51.48
N LEU A 490 -15.97 21.54 52.24
CA LEU A 490 -16.99 20.49 52.03
C LEU A 490 -17.58 20.55 50.60
N ARG A 491 -17.96 21.73 50.09
CA ARG A 491 -18.45 21.87 48.71
C ARG A 491 -17.40 21.51 47.67
N LYS A 492 -16.12 21.82 47.90
CA LYS A 492 -15.01 21.41 47.02
C LYS A 492 -14.86 19.88 46.99
N VAL A 493 -14.87 19.21 48.14
CA VAL A 493 -14.85 17.73 48.23
C VAL A 493 -16.05 17.10 47.54
N GLU A 494 -17.26 17.63 47.77
CA GLU A 494 -18.50 17.11 47.16
C GLU A 494 -18.49 17.24 45.63
N ASN A 495 -17.91 18.34 45.10
CA ASN A 495 -17.74 18.55 43.66
C ASN A 495 -16.68 17.60 43.08
N SER A 496 -15.50 17.47 43.71
CA SER A 496 -14.49 16.51 43.28
C SER A 496 -14.97 15.05 43.35
N GLU A 497 -15.90 14.72 44.25
CA GLU A 497 -16.51 13.39 44.28
C GLU A 497 -17.54 13.18 43.16
N LYS A 498 -18.27 14.22 42.74
CA LYS A 498 -19.13 14.19 41.53
C LYS A 498 -18.28 14.01 40.27
N GLU A 499 -17.20 14.77 40.14
CA GLU A 499 -16.21 14.64 39.05
C GLU A 499 -15.60 13.24 39.02
N LYS A 500 -15.18 12.70 40.17
CA LYS A 500 -14.68 11.32 40.29
C LYS A 500 -15.71 10.29 39.79
N LYS A 501 -16.98 10.41 40.21
CA LYS A 501 -18.06 9.51 39.77
C LYS A 501 -18.32 9.61 38.26
N GLN A 502 -18.24 10.82 37.70
CA GLN A 502 -18.38 11.05 36.26
C GLN A 502 -17.19 10.46 35.47
N LEU A 503 -15.95 10.65 35.94
CA LEU A 503 -14.75 10.03 35.36
C LEU A 503 -14.81 8.50 35.43
N GLN A 504 -15.23 7.91 36.55
CA GLN A 504 -15.42 6.45 36.66
C GLN A 504 -16.46 5.92 35.66
N LYS A 505 -17.55 6.67 35.42
CA LYS A 505 -18.53 6.33 34.37
C LYS A 505 -17.92 6.40 32.97
N THR A 506 -17.14 7.44 32.67
CA THR A 506 -16.43 7.58 31.39
C THR A 506 -15.39 6.48 31.16
N VAL A 507 -14.67 6.04 32.21
CA VAL A 507 -13.73 4.90 32.13
C VAL A 507 -14.48 3.61 31.80
N ALA A 508 -15.55 3.29 32.54
CA ALA A 508 -16.37 2.09 32.25
C ALA A 508 -16.98 2.11 30.83
N GLU A 509 -17.39 3.29 30.34
CA GLU A 509 -17.84 3.49 28.96
C GLU A 509 -16.72 3.40 27.90
N GLN A 510 -15.44 3.50 28.28
CA GLN A 510 -14.31 3.24 27.40
C GLN A 510 -13.87 1.77 27.46
N ASP A 511 -13.91 1.13 28.64
CA ASP A 511 -13.63 -0.31 28.78
C ASP A 511 -14.61 -1.16 27.96
N ILE A 512 -15.91 -0.81 27.96
CA ILE A 512 -16.91 -1.47 27.10
C ILE A 512 -16.52 -1.33 25.62
N LYS A 513 -16.21 -0.11 25.16
CA LYS A 513 -15.81 0.15 23.76
C LYS A 513 -14.49 -0.53 23.39
N LEU A 514 -13.57 -0.71 24.35
CA LEU A 514 -12.32 -1.44 24.14
C LEU A 514 -12.60 -2.94 23.92
N ASN A 515 -13.53 -3.52 24.67
CA ASN A 515 -13.98 -4.90 24.47
C ASN A 515 -14.73 -5.06 23.14
N ASP A 516 -15.64 -4.14 22.78
CA ASP A 516 -16.34 -4.14 21.48
C ASP A 516 -15.33 -4.10 20.30
N LEU A 517 -14.26 -3.32 20.44
CA LEU A 517 -13.19 -3.24 19.44
C LEU A 517 -12.31 -4.51 19.41
N LEU A 518 -12.03 -5.12 20.57
CA LEU A 518 -11.32 -6.40 20.66
C LEU A 518 -12.10 -7.53 19.97
N ASP A 519 -13.40 -7.65 20.22
CA ASP A 519 -14.24 -8.65 19.58
C ASP A 519 -14.38 -8.40 18.07
N ARG A 520 -14.43 -7.14 17.64
CA ARG A 520 -14.39 -6.79 16.21
C ARG A 520 -13.04 -7.12 15.56
N ILE A 521 -11.92 -6.98 16.28
CA ILE A 521 -10.60 -7.44 15.82
C ILE A 521 -10.55 -8.97 15.73
N ASN A 522 -11.09 -9.69 16.72
CA ASN A 522 -11.17 -11.15 16.73
C ASN A 522 -11.98 -11.68 15.54
N LEU A 523 -13.12 -11.04 15.22
CA LEU A 523 -13.94 -11.38 14.05
C LEU A 523 -13.17 -11.18 12.73
N ILE A 524 -12.47 -10.04 12.57
CA ILE A 524 -11.64 -9.78 11.37
C ILE A 524 -10.48 -10.80 11.27
N GLN A 525 -9.86 -11.19 12.39
CA GLN A 525 -8.85 -12.25 12.39
C GLN A 525 -9.42 -13.62 11.98
N HIS A 526 -10.67 -13.92 12.32
CA HIS A 526 -11.34 -15.14 11.87
C HIS A 526 -11.56 -15.12 10.34
N GLN A 527 -12.17 -14.04 9.84
CA GLN A 527 -12.42 -13.85 8.40
C GLN A 527 -11.14 -13.92 7.57
N ASN A 528 -10.04 -13.31 8.04
CA ASN A 528 -8.74 -13.38 7.37
C ASN A 528 -8.17 -14.81 7.31
N ARG A 529 -8.43 -15.66 8.33
CA ARG A 529 -8.02 -17.08 8.31
C ARG A 529 -8.87 -17.90 7.34
N GLU A 530 -10.18 -17.64 7.28
CA GLU A 530 -11.09 -18.29 6.33
C GLU A 530 -10.73 -17.91 4.89
N GLN A 531 -10.48 -16.63 4.61
CA GLN A 531 -10.00 -16.17 3.31
C GLN A 531 -8.64 -16.77 2.93
N ALA A 532 -7.70 -16.90 3.88
CA ALA A 532 -6.43 -17.56 3.63
C ALA A 532 -6.59 -19.05 3.30
N ALA A 533 -7.48 -19.77 4.00
CA ALA A 533 -7.79 -21.17 3.70
C ALA A 533 -8.48 -21.33 2.33
N SER A 534 -9.43 -20.45 1.99
CA SER A 534 -10.06 -20.41 0.66
C SER A 534 -9.05 -20.13 -0.44
N LYS A 535 -8.10 -19.20 -0.21
CA LYS A 535 -7.02 -18.90 -1.15
C LYS A 535 -6.14 -20.13 -1.39
N ILE A 536 -5.68 -20.82 -0.35
CA ILE A 536 -4.84 -22.03 -0.49
C ILE A 536 -5.55 -23.09 -1.33
N ASN A 537 -6.83 -23.34 -1.07
CA ASN A 537 -7.65 -24.31 -1.82
C ASN A 537 -7.79 -23.90 -3.32
N LEU A 538 -7.93 -22.61 -3.61
CA LEU A 538 -7.94 -22.11 -4.99
C LEU A 538 -6.56 -22.21 -5.67
N GLU A 539 -5.46 -22.01 -4.93
CA GLU A 539 -4.10 -22.21 -5.43
C GLU A 539 -3.81 -23.70 -5.72
N GLU A 540 -4.30 -24.61 -4.89
CA GLU A 540 -4.26 -26.07 -5.12
C GLU A 540 -5.08 -26.47 -6.37
N GLN A 541 -6.31 -25.95 -6.52
CA GLN A 541 -7.13 -26.18 -7.72
C GLN A 541 -6.47 -25.65 -9.00
N LEU A 542 -5.83 -24.47 -8.94
CA LEU A 542 -5.08 -23.92 -10.08
C LEU A 542 -3.86 -24.77 -10.45
N GLN A 543 -3.15 -25.33 -9.46
CA GLN A 543 -2.05 -26.27 -9.72
C GLN A 543 -2.54 -27.56 -10.37
N GLU A 544 -3.66 -28.12 -9.90
CA GLU A 544 -4.24 -29.35 -10.48
C GLU A 544 -4.75 -29.12 -11.92
N ILE A 545 -5.46 -28.01 -12.17
CA ILE A 545 -5.87 -27.63 -13.53
C ILE A 545 -4.64 -27.44 -14.44
N THR A 546 -3.56 -26.84 -13.92
CA THR A 546 -2.31 -26.68 -14.68
C THR A 546 -1.67 -28.02 -15.01
N ARG A 547 -1.63 -28.97 -14.05
CA ARG A 547 -1.11 -30.33 -14.24
C ARG A 547 -1.89 -31.10 -15.30
N LEU A 548 -3.23 -31.05 -15.23
CA LEU A 548 -4.10 -31.66 -16.24
C LEU A 548 -3.91 -31.05 -17.64
N LEU A 549 -3.63 -29.74 -17.72
CA LEU A 549 -3.37 -29.05 -18.99
C LEU A 549 -1.99 -29.43 -19.56
N GLU A 550 -0.95 -29.58 -18.72
CA GLU A 550 0.34 -30.16 -19.10
C GLU A 550 0.18 -31.60 -19.62
N GLU A 551 -0.56 -32.46 -18.91
CA GLU A 551 -0.85 -33.84 -19.34
C GLU A 551 -1.57 -33.89 -20.70
N LYS A 552 -2.59 -33.04 -20.91
CA LYS A 552 -3.32 -32.98 -22.19
C LYS A 552 -2.47 -32.45 -23.34
N ARG A 553 -1.50 -31.55 -23.08
CA ARG A 553 -0.52 -31.12 -24.08
C ARG A 553 0.41 -32.25 -24.49
N GLU A 554 0.89 -33.06 -23.54
CA GLU A 554 1.77 -34.18 -23.84
C GLU A 554 1.01 -35.35 -24.52
N GLN A 555 -0.25 -35.58 -24.18
CA GLN A 555 -1.14 -36.49 -24.93
C GLN A 555 -1.34 -36.04 -26.37
N LEU A 556 -1.58 -34.74 -26.61
CA LEU A 556 -1.68 -34.16 -27.96
C LEU A 556 -0.37 -34.28 -28.73
N LYS A 557 0.78 -34.07 -28.09
CA LYS A 557 2.12 -34.24 -28.70
C LYS A 557 2.34 -35.69 -29.13
N LYS A 558 2.10 -36.67 -28.25
CA LYS A 558 2.19 -38.10 -28.56
C LYS A 558 1.22 -38.52 -29.69
N SER A 559 0.02 -37.93 -29.74
CA SER A 559 -0.93 -38.12 -30.85
C SER A 559 -0.37 -37.64 -32.19
N LYS A 560 0.28 -36.46 -32.22
CA LYS A 560 0.90 -35.91 -33.44
C LYS A 560 2.16 -36.68 -33.86
N GLU A 561 2.92 -37.19 -32.91
CA GLU A 561 4.07 -38.07 -33.19
C GLU A 561 3.61 -39.40 -33.82
N GLN A 562 2.48 -39.95 -33.40
CA GLN A 562 1.84 -41.12 -34.03
C GLN A 562 1.26 -40.80 -35.42
N GLU A 563 0.61 -39.65 -35.59
CA GLU A 563 0.11 -39.16 -36.87
C GLU A 563 1.24 -39.06 -37.92
N VAL A 564 2.37 -38.44 -37.56
CA VAL A 564 3.56 -38.31 -38.43
C VAL A 564 4.21 -39.67 -38.75
N LEU A 565 4.16 -40.65 -37.84
CA LEU A 565 4.61 -42.02 -38.14
C LEU A 565 3.69 -42.72 -39.15
N LEU A 566 2.37 -42.56 -39.01
CA LEU A 566 1.40 -43.12 -39.96
C LEU A 566 1.50 -42.45 -41.34
N GLU A 567 1.76 -41.14 -41.43
CA GLU A 567 2.06 -40.47 -42.70
C GLU A 567 3.31 -41.05 -43.38
N GLN A 568 4.38 -41.33 -42.60
CA GLN A 568 5.60 -41.94 -43.12
C GLN A 568 5.33 -43.38 -43.61
N GLU A 569 4.60 -44.20 -42.86
CA GLU A 569 4.20 -45.54 -43.31
C GLU A 569 3.39 -45.47 -44.62
N LEU A 570 2.39 -44.59 -44.70
CA LEU A 570 1.57 -44.38 -45.92
C LEU A 570 2.41 -43.97 -47.14
N GLU A 571 3.40 -43.09 -46.99
CA GLU A 571 4.28 -42.74 -48.11
C GLU A 571 5.27 -43.87 -48.46
N THR A 572 5.70 -44.71 -47.51
CA THR A 572 6.45 -45.93 -47.86
C THR A 572 5.59 -46.93 -48.66
N PHE A 573 4.32 -47.12 -48.29
CA PHE A 573 3.39 -47.95 -49.06
C PHE A 573 3.15 -47.40 -50.46
N ARG A 574 2.94 -46.09 -50.62
CA ARG A 574 2.85 -45.43 -51.94
C ARG A 574 4.11 -45.63 -52.78
N GLN A 575 5.30 -45.63 -52.16
CA GLN A 575 6.55 -45.89 -52.85
C GLN A 575 6.74 -47.37 -53.21
N GLU A 576 6.24 -48.31 -52.40
CA GLU A 576 6.17 -49.72 -52.79
C GLU A 576 5.20 -49.96 -53.94
N GLU A 577 4.03 -49.34 -53.91
CA GLU A 577 3.03 -49.44 -54.97
C GLU A 577 3.61 -48.93 -56.30
N LYS A 578 4.22 -47.74 -56.32
CA LYS A 578 4.95 -47.19 -57.48
C LYS A 578 6.10 -48.08 -57.96
N LYS A 579 6.71 -48.91 -57.10
CA LYS A 579 7.71 -49.92 -57.50
C LYS A 579 7.04 -51.16 -58.11
N LYS A 580 5.99 -51.68 -57.49
CA LYS A 580 5.20 -52.83 -57.95
C LYS A 580 4.54 -52.54 -59.31
N GLU A 581 4.01 -51.34 -59.51
CA GLU A 581 3.46 -50.84 -60.77
C GLU A 581 4.51 -50.75 -61.89
N LYS A 582 5.73 -50.27 -61.58
CA LYS A 582 6.84 -50.27 -62.55
C LYS A 582 7.24 -51.69 -62.94
N MET A 583 7.30 -52.61 -61.98
CA MET A 583 7.58 -54.03 -62.23
C MET A 583 6.49 -54.73 -63.05
N SER A 584 5.20 -54.43 -62.82
CA SER A 584 4.11 -55.01 -63.61
C SER A 584 4.08 -54.46 -65.04
N LYS A 585 4.32 -53.16 -65.24
CA LYS A 585 4.48 -52.54 -66.58
C LYS A 585 5.69 -53.09 -67.34
N GLU A 586 6.77 -53.42 -66.63
CA GLU A 586 7.95 -54.07 -67.21
C GLU A 586 7.69 -55.53 -67.61
N ASN A 587 7.00 -56.29 -66.75
CA ASN A 587 6.62 -57.67 -67.05
C ASN A 587 5.59 -57.74 -68.19
N LEU A 588 4.66 -56.78 -68.28
CA LEU A 588 3.70 -56.69 -69.38
C LEU A 588 4.42 -56.53 -70.73
N ARG A 589 5.38 -55.60 -70.83
CA ARG A 589 6.16 -55.41 -72.06
C ARG A 589 6.94 -56.65 -72.49
N LYS A 590 7.47 -57.42 -71.54
CA LYS A 590 8.13 -58.71 -71.83
C LYS A 590 7.16 -59.75 -72.36
N LEU A 591 5.96 -59.82 -71.80
CA LEU A 591 4.90 -60.70 -72.32
C LEU A 591 4.40 -60.25 -73.70
N GLU A 592 4.39 -58.95 -74.00
CA GLU A 592 4.09 -58.39 -75.32
C GLU A 592 5.19 -58.77 -76.35
N GLU A 593 6.47 -58.61 -75.99
CA GLU A 593 7.62 -59.04 -76.80
C GLU A 593 7.64 -60.56 -77.06
N GLU A 594 7.37 -61.37 -76.03
CA GLU A 594 7.24 -62.83 -76.16
C GLU A 594 6.04 -63.21 -77.07
N ASN A 595 4.92 -62.50 -76.97
CA ASN A 595 3.74 -62.74 -77.79
C ASN A 595 4.00 -62.39 -79.27
N GLU A 596 4.65 -61.28 -79.59
CA GLU A 596 5.04 -60.96 -80.98
C GLU A 596 6.09 -61.94 -81.54
N ASN A 597 7.01 -62.43 -80.70
CA ASN A 597 7.93 -63.51 -81.08
C ASN A 597 7.17 -64.83 -81.37
N LEU A 598 6.21 -65.21 -80.52
CA LEU A 598 5.36 -66.39 -80.74
C LEU A 598 4.47 -66.26 -81.98
N LYS A 599 3.87 -65.09 -82.23
CA LYS A 599 3.15 -64.80 -83.50
C LYS A 599 4.06 -64.93 -84.71
N SER A 600 5.29 -64.41 -84.63
CA SER A 600 6.28 -64.52 -85.70
C SER A 600 6.67 -65.97 -85.98
N GLN A 601 6.90 -66.77 -84.94
CA GLN A 601 7.17 -68.21 -85.06
C GLN A 601 5.95 -68.99 -85.59
N LEU A 602 4.74 -68.63 -85.18
CA LEU A 602 3.50 -69.22 -85.69
C LEU A 602 3.31 -68.91 -87.18
N HIS A 603 3.57 -67.67 -87.60
CA HIS A 603 3.53 -67.27 -89.01
C HIS A 603 4.58 -68.03 -89.84
N GLN A 604 5.82 -68.16 -89.35
CA GLN A 604 6.86 -68.98 -89.99
C GLN A 604 6.45 -70.46 -90.11
N ARG A 605 5.82 -71.03 -89.06
CA ARG A 605 5.29 -72.40 -89.10
C ARG A 605 4.10 -72.54 -90.05
N SER A 606 3.22 -71.53 -90.15
CA SER A 606 2.14 -71.50 -91.13
C SER A 606 2.71 -71.49 -92.54
N THR A 607 3.58 -70.54 -92.89
CA THR A 607 4.17 -70.48 -94.24
C THR A 607 4.98 -71.73 -94.59
N HIS A 608 5.61 -72.38 -93.60
CA HIS A 608 6.24 -73.69 -93.81
C HIS A 608 5.21 -74.79 -94.09
N LEU A 609 4.10 -74.84 -93.33
CA LEU A 609 2.96 -75.75 -93.55
C LEU A 609 2.30 -75.51 -94.92
N ASP A 610 2.08 -74.26 -95.32
CA ASP A 610 1.54 -73.89 -96.63
C ASP A 610 2.48 -74.34 -97.75
N SER A 611 3.80 -74.20 -97.58
CA SER A 611 4.79 -74.76 -98.51
C SER A 611 4.78 -76.29 -98.55
N ALA A 612 4.48 -76.95 -97.43
CA ALA A 612 4.42 -78.39 -97.33
C ALA A 612 3.11 -78.94 -97.93
N LEU A 613 1.99 -78.25 -97.73
CA LEU A 613 0.70 -78.53 -98.38
C LEU A 613 0.80 -78.33 -99.90
N SER A 614 1.44 -77.25 -100.36
CA SER A 614 1.72 -77.06 -101.80
C SER A 614 2.53 -78.20 -102.39
N LYS A 615 3.63 -78.61 -101.74
CA LYS A 615 4.44 -79.79 -102.12
C LYS A 615 3.64 -81.09 -102.05
N GLN A 616 2.77 -81.25 -101.05
CA GLN A 616 1.88 -82.40 -100.92
C GLN A 616 0.86 -82.44 -102.05
N THR A 617 0.28 -81.31 -102.46
CA THR A 617 -0.65 -81.21 -103.59
C THR A 617 0.01 -81.59 -104.91
N THR A 618 1.23 -81.10 -105.20
CA THR A 618 1.97 -81.54 -106.40
C THR A 618 2.36 -83.02 -106.32
N THR A 619 2.74 -83.52 -105.14
CA THR A 619 3.01 -84.96 -104.92
C THR A 619 1.72 -85.79 -105.05
N GLN A 620 0.56 -85.23 -104.72
CA GLN A 620 -0.74 -85.88 -104.85
C GLN A 620 -1.21 -85.94 -106.31
N GLN A 621 -0.91 -84.92 -107.12
CA GLN A 621 -1.08 -84.96 -108.58
C GLN A 621 -0.19 -86.03 -109.23
N ILE A 622 1.09 -86.08 -108.86
CA ILE A 622 2.02 -87.15 -109.30
C ILE A 622 1.52 -88.52 -108.85
N ASN A 623 1.02 -88.64 -107.61
CA ASN A 623 0.39 -89.88 -107.13
C ASN A 623 -0.92 -90.20 -107.86
N GLN A 624 -1.59 -89.24 -108.49
CA GLN A 624 -2.79 -89.51 -109.30
C GLN A 624 -2.39 -90.11 -110.67
N GLU A 625 -1.33 -89.60 -111.30
CA GLU A 625 -0.70 -90.22 -112.48
C GLU A 625 -0.13 -91.61 -112.18
N LEU A 626 0.53 -91.78 -111.01
CA LEU A 626 1.02 -93.07 -110.56
C LEU A 626 -0.12 -94.02 -110.17
N ASN A 627 -1.24 -93.54 -109.61
CA ASN A 627 -2.42 -94.39 -109.37
C ASN A 627 -3.06 -94.90 -110.66
N ASN A 628 -3.05 -94.10 -111.74
CA ASN A 628 -3.47 -94.58 -113.06
C ASN A 628 -2.56 -95.72 -113.59
N LYS A 629 -1.25 -95.68 -113.29
CA LYS A 629 -0.33 -96.81 -113.55
C LYS A 629 -0.54 -97.98 -112.59
N ILE A 630 -0.77 -97.73 -111.30
CA ILE A 630 -1.02 -98.77 -110.30
C ILE A 630 -2.36 -99.47 -110.54
N ALA A 631 -3.36 -98.81 -111.14
CA ALA A 631 -4.58 -99.46 -111.63
C ALA A 631 -4.24 -100.58 -112.63
N SER A 632 -3.39 -100.30 -113.63
CA SER A 632 -2.86 -101.31 -114.57
C SER A 632 -1.89 -102.34 -113.97
N GLN A 633 -1.55 -102.22 -112.68
CA GLN A 633 -0.72 -103.18 -111.94
C GLN A 633 -1.50 -103.90 -110.82
N LYS A 634 -2.74 -103.47 -110.51
CA LYS A 634 -3.62 -104.11 -109.52
C LYS A 634 -4.22 -105.41 -110.03
N GLU A 635 -4.55 -105.49 -111.33
CA GLU A 635 -4.93 -106.74 -112.01
C GLU A 635 -3.85 -107.83 -111.88
N THR A 636 -2.58 -107.45 -111.67
CA THR A 636 -1.47 -108.39 -111.39
C THR A 636 -1.14 -108.59 -109.91
N LEU A 637 -1.75 -107.83 -108.99
CA LEU A 637 -1.48 -107.91 -107.54
C LEU A 637 -2.57 -108.63 -106.73
N GLU A 638 -3.80 -108.74 -107.25
CA GLU A 638 -4.82 -109.63 -106.64
C GLU A 638 -4.35 -111.09 -106.57
N SER A 639 -3.41 -111.49 -107.45
CA SER A 639 -2.72 -112.79 -107.41
C SER A 639 -1.83 -113.01 -106.17
N LEU A 640 -1.50 -111.98 -105.38
CA LEU A 640 -0.54 -112.07 -104.27
C LEU A 640 -1.13 -111.69 -102.89
N GLN A 641 -2.32 -111.09 -102.84
CA GLN A 641 -3.00 -110.70 -101.60
C GLN A 641 -3.26 -111.88 -100.64
N SER A 642 -3.32 -113.11 -101.15
CA SER A 642 -3.54 -114.38 -100.42
C SER A 642 -2.50 -114.71 -99.33
N GLN A 643 -1.37 -113.99 -99.26
CA GLN A 643 -0.25 -114.35 -98.38
C GLN A 643 -0.14 -113.54 -97.08
N LEU A 644 -1.00 -112.53 -96.84
CA LEU A 644 -0.86 -111.58 -95.73
C LEU A 644 -1.47 -112.04 -94.39
N ASP A 645 -2.55 -112.82 -94.41
CA ASP A 645 -3.43 -113.05 -93.24
C ASP A 645 -2.84 -113.87 -92.08
N LYS A 646 -1.58 -114.33 -92.16
CA LYS A 646 -0.95 -115.18 -91.13
C LYS A 646 -0.10 -114.45 -90.09
N ALA A 647 0.18 -113.15 -90.26
CA ALA A 647 1.10 -112.42 -89.37
C ALA A 647 0.43 -111.75 -88.15
N VAL A 648 -0.82 -111.31 -88.26
CA VAL A 648 -1.45 -110.33 -87.35
C VAL A 648 -1.93 -110.93 -85.99
N GLN A 649 -1.92 -112.26 -85.84
CA GLN A 649 -2.51 -112.96 -84.69
C GLN A 649 -1.68 -112.96 -83.39
N LYS A 650 -0.42 -112.53 -83.37
CA LYS A 650 0.50 -112.79 -82.24
C LYS A 650 0.79 -111.63 -81.27
N GLU A 651 0.41 -110.39 -81.57
CA GLU A 651 0.83 -109.22 -80.78
C GLU A 651 -0.11 -108.90 -79.59
N LYS A 652 -1.31 -109.49 -79.56
CA LYS A 652 -2.44 -108.99 -78.76
C LYS A 652 -2.56 -109.51 -77.32
N GLN A 653 -1.47 -110.02 -76.71
CA GLN A 653 -1.55 -110.81 -75.47
C GLN A 653 -0.60 -110.41 -74.32
N CYS A 654 0.14 -109.29 -74.41
CA CYS A 654 1.18 -108.93 -73.42
C CYS A 654 0.89 -107.73 -72.49
N TYR A 655 -0.30 -107.11 -72.55
CA TYR A 655 -0.57 -105.82 -71.87
C TYR A 655 -1.44 -105.89 -70.60
N GLN A 656 -1.57 -107.05 -69.95
CA GLN A 656 -2.56 -107.23 -68.88
C GLN A 656 -2.06 -108.05 -67.68
N THR A 657 -1.47 -107.38 -66.68
CA THR A 657 -1.58 -107.62 -65.20
C THR A 657 -0.42 -106.99 -64.42
N MET A 658 -0.70 -106.17 -63.39
CA MET A 658 -0.15 -106.22 -62.01
C MET A 658 0.04 -104.84 -61.34
N VAL A 659 -0.54 -104.67 -60.13
CA VAL A 659 0.01 -104.10 -58.87
C VAL A 659 -1.16 -103.81 -57.91
N SER A 660 -0.97 -103.98 -56.61
CA SER A 660 -2.03 -104.04 -55.58
C SER A 660 -2.19 -102.75 -54.74
N LYS A 661 -3.33 -102.64 -54.03
CA LYS A 661 -3.85 -101.42 -53.39
C LYS A 661 -3.35 -101.17 -51.96
N ASP A 662 -3.09 -102.23 -51.20
CA ASP A 662 -3.17 -102.18 -49.73
C ASP A 662 -2.00 -101.44 -49.06
N VAL A 663 -0.85 -101.33 -49.73
CA VAL A 663 0.36 -100.64 -49.22
C VAL A 663 0.15 -99.12 -49.10
N TYR A 664 -0.74 -98.55 -49.93
CA TYR A 664 -1.00 -97.11 -49.97
C TYR A 664 -1.74 -96.61 -48.70
N GLU A 665 -2.75 -97.36 -48.24
CA GLU A 665 -3.67 -96.93 -47.18
C GLU A 665 -3.06 -96.98 -45.77
N GLU A 666 -1.99 -97.74 -45.57
CA GLU A 666 -1.23 -97.75 -44.31
C GLU A 666 -0.20 -96.60 -44.24
N LEU A 667 0.40 -96.23 -45.37
CA LEU A 667 1.30 -95.08 -45.44
C LEU A 667 0.53 -93.78 -45.18
N SER A 668 -0.67 -93.64 -45.76
CA SER A 668 -1.56 -92.49 -45.56
C SER A 668 -1.94 -92.28 -44.10
N ARG A 669 -2.29 -93.35 -43.36
CA ARG A 669 -2.66 -93.25 -41.93
C ARG A 669 -1.52 -92.74 -41.04
N LYS A 670 -0.27 -93.13 -41.33
CA LYS A 670 0.90 -92.65 -40.58
C LYS A 670 1.28 -91.21 -40.94
N SER A 671 1.03 -90.78 -42.17
CA SER A 671 1.23 -89.38 -42.59
C SER A 671 0.30 -88.42 -41.83
N ALA A 672 -0.96 -88.79 -41.63
CA ALA A 672 -1.94 -87.94 -40.94
C ALA A 672 -1.55 -87.65 -39.49
N ALA A 673 -1.26 -88.68 -38.69
CA ALA A 673 -0.89 -88.49 -37.28
C ALA A 673 0.36 -87.61 -37.10
N CYS A 674 1.37 -87.76 -37.96
CA CYS A 674 2.58 -86.93 -37.92
C CYS A 674 2.32 -85.46 -38.32
N GLN A 675 1.30 -85.22 -39.16
CA GLN A 675 0.86 -83.88 -39.57
C GLN A 675 0.05 -83.18 -38.47
N ASP A 676 -0.75 -83.92 -37.71
CA ASP A 676 -1.50 -83.38 -36.55
C ASP A 676 -0.54 -82.97 -35.41
N ASP A 677 0.43 -83.82 -35.07
CA ASP A 677 1.47 -83.51 -34.07
C ASP A 677 2.29 -82.26 -34.44
N LEU A 678 2.67 -82.13 -35.73
CA LEU A 678 3.37 -80.96 -36.25
C LEU A 678 2.51 -79.69 -36.14
N THR A 679 1.21 -79.80 -36.43
CA THR A 679 0.27 -78.67 -36.34
C THR A 679 0.15 -78.19 -34.90
N GLN A 680 -0.03 -79.10 -33.93
CA GLN A 680 -0.12 -78.75 -32.52
C GLN A 680 1.19 -78.17 -31.95
N ALA A 681 2.35 -78.59 -32.47
CA ALA A 681 3.64 -77.99 -32.12
C ALA A 681 3.77 -76.55 -32.65
N LEU A 682 3.32 -76.29 -33.88
CA LEU A 682 3.30 -74.95 -34.48
C LEU A 682 2.32 -74.01 -33.76
N GLU A 683 1.15 -74.50 -33.32
CA GLU A 683 0.20 -73.73 -32.51
C GLU A 683 0.81 -73.30 -31.17
N LYS A 684 1.48 -74.21 -30.46
CA LYS A 684 2.19 -73.90 -29.20
C LYS A 684 3.32 -72.89 -29.41
N LEU A 685 4.09 -73.02 -30.49
CA LEU A 685 5.14 -72.06 -30.86
C LEU A 685 4.56 -70.67 -31.18
N ASN A 686 3.43 -70.62 -31.90
CA ASN A 686 2.72 -69.37 -32.19
C ASN A 686 2.17 -68.72 -30.91
N HIS A 687 1.63 -69.51 -29.97
CA HIS A 687 1.15 -69.02 -28.68
C HIS A 687 2.30 -68.39 -27.87
N ALA A 688 3.39 -69.14 -27.65
CA ALA A 688 4.58 -68.64 -26.96
C ALA A 688 5.23 -67.43 -27.65
N THR A 689 5.17 -67.35 -28.99
CA THR A 689 5.60 -66.17 -29.76
C THR A 689 4.68 -64.97 -29.50
N SER A 690 3.38 -65.19 -29.37
CA SER A 690 2.40 -64.12 -29.07
C SER A 690 2.53 -63.61 -27.64
N GLU A 691 2.82 -64.49 -26.68
CA GLU A 691 3.13 -64.18 -25.27
C GLU A 691 4.46 -63.44 -25.15
N THR A 692 5.51 -63.90 -25.84
CA THR A 692 6.79 -63.17 -25.89
C THR A 692 6.60 -61.76 -26.45
N LYS A 693 5.78 -61.62 -27.50
CA LYS A 693 5.42 -60.31 -28.06
C LYS A 693 4.53 -59.47 -27.12
N SER A 694 3.71 -60.05 -26.25
CA SER A 694 2.90 -59.29 -25.29
C SER A 694 3.74 -58.85 -24.08
N LEU A 695 4.56 -59.75 -23.52
CA LEU A 695 5.52 -59.44 -22.46
C LEU A 695 6.54 -58.38 -22.88
N HIS A 696 7.05 -58.43 -24.12
CA HIS A 696 7.95 -57.40 -24.63
C HIS A 696 7.27 -56.02 -24.76
N ARG A 697 6.00 -55.97 -25.19
CA ARG A 697 5.19 -54.73 -25.18
C ARG A 697 4.94 -54.21 -23.77
N SER A 698 4.63 -55.09 -22.81
CA SER A 698 4.45 -54.72 -21.40
C SER A 698 5.75 -54.20 -20.77
N LEU A 699 6.91 -54.78 -21.12
CA LEU A 699 8.22 -54.33 -20.67
C LEU A 699 8.57 -52.95 -21.25
N ALA A 700 8.34 -52.73 -22.54
CA ALA A 700 8.51 -51.42 -23.17
C ALA A 700 7.62 -50.36 -22.50
N GLN A 701 6.32 -50.65 -22.31
CA GLN A 701 5.41 -49.74 -21.59
C GLN A 701 5.82 -49.47 -20.14
N ALA A 702 6.47 -50.42 -19.46
CA ALA A 702 7.03 -50.21 -18.13
C ALA A 702 8.28 -49.33 -18.15
N GLN A 703 9.12 -49.45 -19.18
CA GLN A 703 10.29 -48.61 -19.40
C GLN A 703 9.89 -47.17 -19.79
N ASP A 704 8.90 -46.99 -20.66
CA ASP A 704 8.36 -45.67 -21.02
C ASP A 704 7.77 -44.95 -19.80
N ARG A 705 7.02 -45.67 -18.95
CA ARG A 705 6.49 -45.13 -17.69
C ARG A 705 7.59 -44.77 -16.71
N LYS A 706 8.64 -45.60 -16.60
CA LYS A 706 9.81 -45.29 -15.77
C LYS A 706 10.49 -44.00 -16.23
N MET A 707 10.72 -43.86 -17.54
CA MET A 707 11.35 -42.67 -18.11
C MET A 707 10.51 -41.41 -17.88
N GLN A 708 9.18 -41.49 -18.05
CA GLN A 708 8.26 -40.38 -17.75
C GLN A 708 8.30 -39.97 -16.27
N LEU A 709 8.35 -40.93 -15.34
CA LEU A 709 8.50 -40.64 -13.92
C LEU A 709 9.89 -40.04 -13.57
N GLU A 710 10.96 -40.44 -14.26
CA GLU A 710 12.29 -39.83 -14.10
C GLU A 710 12.33 -38.39 -14.65
N GLU A 711 11.65 -38.11 -15.78
CA GLU A 711 11.46 -36.76 -16.31
C GLU A 711 10.61 -35.87 -15.37
N GLU A 712 9.52 -36.41 -14.81
CA GLU A 712 8.71 -35.72 -13.79
C GLU A 712 9.54 -35.39 -12.54
N ILE A 713 10.32 -36.34 -12.01
CA ILE A 713 11.21 -36.11 -10.86
C ILE A 713 12.21 -34.98 -11.14
N ILE A 714 12.83 -34.96 -12.32
CA ILE A 714 13.75 -33.88 -12.73
C ILE A 714 13.01 -32.53 -12.82
N ALA A 715 11.78 -32.51 -13.34
CA ALA A 715 10.96 -31.30 -13.41
C ALA A 715 10.55 -30.79 -12.00
N TYR A 716 10.22 -31.68 -11.06
CA TYR A 716 9.96 -31.34 -9.66
C TYR A 716 11.21 -30.84 -8.94
N GLU A 717 12.38 -31.46 -9.17
CA GLU A 717 13.66 -30.96 -8.67
C GLU A 717 13.96 -29.56 -9.20
N GLU A 718 13.71 -29.28 -10.49
CA GLU A 718 13.88 -27.94 -11.05
C GLU A 718 12.91 -26.92 -10.46
N ARG A 719 11.63 -27.27 -10.30
CA ARG A 719 10.62 -26.43 -9.63
C ARG A 719 11.08 -26.11 -8.20
N MET A 720 11.57 -27.10 -7.45
CA MET A 720 12.10 -26.92 -6.09
C MET A 720 13.40 -26.09 -6.06
N LYS A 721 14.30 -26.23 -7.05
CA LYS A 721 15.51 -25.40 -7.19
C LYS A 721 15.17 -23.93 -7.47
N LYS A 722 14.14 -23.67 -8.30
CA LYS A 722 13.63 -22.32 -8.61
C LYS A 722 13.02 -21.66 -7.36
N LEU A 723 12.13 -22.36 -6.65
CA LEU A 723 11.56 -21.90 -5.37
C LEU A 723 12.63 -21.61 -4.31
N ASN A 724 13.66 -22.45 -4.18
CA ASN A 724 14.78 -22.21 -3.26
C ASN A 724 15.65 -20.99 -3.65
N MET A 725 15.75 -20.66 -4.94
CA MET A 725 16.40 -19.41 -5.38
C MET A 725 15.55 -18.18 -5.06
N GLU A 726 14.23 -18.28 -5.19
CA GLU A 726 13.29 -17.19 -4.86
C GLU A 726 13.21 -16.94 -3.35
N LEU A 727 13.16 -18.01 -2.55
CA LEU A 727 13.26 -17.93 -1.09
C LEU A 727 14.56 -17.24 -0.64
N LYS A 728 15.70 -17.56 -1.27
CA LYS A 728 16.98 -16.88 -0.99
C LYS A 728 17.01 -15.41 -1.41
N LYS A 729 16.34 -15.05 -2.52
CA LYS A 729 16.16 -13.63 -2.90
C LYS A 729 15.32 -12.89 -1.88
N LEU A 730 14.19 -13.46 -1.44
CA LEU A 730 13.31 -12.87 -0.43
C LEU A 730 14.03 -12.71 0.92
N GLN A 731 14.81 -13.70 1.35
CA GLN A 731 15.67 -13.59 2.54
C GLN A 731 16.72 -12.47 2.38
N GLY A 732 17.32 -12.30 1.19
CA GLY A 732 18.24 -11.20 0.91
C GLY A 732 17.56 -9.83 0.95
N PHE A 733 16.36 -9.69 0.36
CA PHE A 733 15.57 -8.46 0.43
C PHE A 733 15.12 -8.15 1.86
N GLN A 734 14.75 -9.17 2.65
CA GLN A 734 14.43 -8.98 4.06
C GLN A 734 15.64 -8.49 4.85
N GLN A 735 16.81 -9.11 4.70
CA GLN A 735 18.05 -8.66 5.36
C GLN A 735 18.45 -7.24 4.96
N GLN A 736 18.27 -6.88 3.68
CA GLN A 736 18.52 -5.50 3.22
C GLN A 736 17.52 -4.52 3.85
N SER A 737 16.22 -4.86 3.88
CA SER A 737 15.18 -4.05 4.53
C SER A 737 15.44 -3.87 6.03
N GLU A 738 15.85 -4.93 6.74
CA GLU A 738 16.23 -4.88 8.15
C GLU A 738 17.44 -3.95 8.40
N LEU A 739 18.43 -3.94 7.50
CA LEU A 739 19.57 -3.02 7.57
C LEU A 739 19.18 -1.57 7.23
N GLU A 740 18.27 -1.36 6.28
CA GLU A 740 17.75 -0.04 5.93
C GLU A 740 16.91 0.55 7.08
N VAL A 741 16.04 -0.25 7.71
CA VAL A 741 15.29 0.13 8.92
C VAL A 741 16.25 0.49 10.06
N GLN A 742 17.25 -0.33 10.35
CA GLN A 742 18.27 -0.02 11.38
C GLN A 742 19.03 1.29 11.09
N ALA A 743 19.29 1.59 9.80
CA ALA A 743 19.90 2.85 9.41
C ALA A 743 18.96 4.06 9.59
N PHE A 744 17.65 3.90 9.35
CA PHE A 744 16.64 4.93 9.63
C PHE A 744 16.43 5.14 11.13
N ASP A 745 16.33 4.08 11.93
CA ASP A 745 16.21 4.14 13.39
C ASP A 745 17.40 4.88 14.02
N LYS A 746 18.62 4.53 13.60
CA LYS A 746 19.83 5.25 14.03
C LYS A 746 19.81 6.72 13.60
N LYS A 747 19.35 7.04 12.39
CA LYS A 747 19.23 8.43 11.94
C LYS A 747 18.17 9.21 12.74
N LEU A 748 17.09 8.56 13.15
CA LEU A 748 16.08 9.13 14.05
C LEU A 748 16.65 9.36 15.46
N GLU A 749 17.45 8.44 15.98
CA GLU A 749 18.19 8.60 17.24
C GLU A 749 19.19 9.78 17.16
N ASP A 750 20.01 9.86 16.10
CA ASP A 750 20.96 10.95 15.88
C ASP A 750 20.25 12.32 15.75
N MET A 751 19.08 12.39 15.11
CA MET A 751 18.26 13.62 15.05
C MET A 751 17.60 13.96 16.39
N SER A 752 17.11 12.97 17.14
CA SER A 752 16.54 13.16 18.47
C SER A 752 17.60 13.68 19.46
N ASN A 753 18.81 13.11 19.41
CA ASN A 753 19.97 13.58 20.17
C ASN A 753 20.37 15.01 19.80
N GLN A 754 20.32 15.40 18.53
CA GLN A 754 20.54 16.79 18.11
C GLN A 754 19.45 17.73 18.64
N VAL A 755 18.16 17.38 18.53
CA VAL A 755 17.05 18.19 19.06
C VAL A 755 17.20 18.39 20.58
N LEU A 756 17.59 17.35 21.32
CA LEU A 756 17.86 17.44 22.75
C LEU A 756 19.07 18.34 23.08
N GLN A 757 20.10 18.39 22.21
CA GLN A 757 21.21 19.32 22.35
C GLN A 757 20.77 20.76 22.07
N TRP A 758 20.02 21.02 20.99
CA TRP A 758 19.43 22.34 20.69
C TRP A 758 18.52 22.84 21.81
N GLN A 759 17.69 21.97 22.40
CA GLN A 759 16.82 22.31 23.53
C GLN A 759 17.62 22.70 24.78
N LYS A 760 18.71 21.97 25.09
CA LYS A 760 19.62 22.30 26.20
C LYS A 760 20.38 23.60 25.95
N GLN A 761 20.83 23.84 24.72
CA GLN A 761 21.49 25.08 24.33
C GLN A 761 20.54 26.28 24.48
N HIS A 762 19.32 26.18 23.95
CA HIS A 762 18.30 27.22 24.09
C HIS A 762 17.95 27.52 25.56
N GLN A 763 17.87 26.51 26.44
CA GLN A 763 17.72 26.73 27.88
C GLN A 763 18.93 27.41 28.53
N SER A 764 20.14 27.21 28.01
CA SER A 764 21.35 27.91 28.47
C SER A 764 21.35 29.36 27.99
N ASP A 765 20.93 29.60 26.75
CA ASP A 765 20.88 30.94 26.16
C ASP A 765 19.79 31.80 26.81
N LEU A 766 18.61 31.23 27.12
CA LEU A 766 17.58 31.90 27.91
C LEU A 766 18.09 32.33 29.30
N LYS A 767 18.87 31.49 29.99
CA LYS A 767 19.47 31.84 31.29
C LYS A 767 20.54 32.94 31.15
N MET A 768 21.30 32.92 30.07
CA MET A 768 22.31 33.94 29.76
C MET A 768 21.65 35.29 29.42
N LEU A 769 20.55 35.28 28.68
CA LEU A 769 19.73 36.46 28.38
C LEU A 769 19.09 37.04 29.65
N ALA A 770 18.47 36.22 30.50
CA ALA A 770 17.91 36.68 31.78
C ALA A 770 18.98 37.34 32.68
N ALA A 771 20.17 36.74 32.80
CA ALA A 771 21.30 37.32 33.53
C ALA A 771 21.87 38.60 32.86
N LYS A 772 21.59 38.83 31.57
CA LYS A 772 21.93 40.07 30.86
C LYS A 772 20.87 41.15 31.04
N GLU A 773 19.60 40.79 31.09
CA GLU A 773 18.49 41.68 31.44
C GLU A 773 18.62 42.17 32.90
N GLU A 774 19.01 41.29 33.83
CA GLU A 774 19.31 41.63 35.23
C GLU A 774 20.48 42.64 35.34
N GLN A 775 21.58 42.40 34.62
CA GLN A 775 22.71 43.35 34.54
C GLN A 775 22.30 44.69 33.90
N LEU A 776 21.44 44.67 32.88
CA LEU A 776 20.98 45.88 32.21
C LEU A 776 20.00 46.68 33.09
N ARG A 777 19.18 45.99 33.90
CA ARG A 777 18.32 46.61 34.92
C ARG A 777 19.16 47.27 36.02
N ALA A 778 20.17 46.59 36.55
CA ALA A 778 21.09 47.20 37.51
C ALA A 778 21.77 48.46 36.95
N PHE A 779 22.22 48.46 35.69
CA PHE A 779 22.73 49.68 35.04
C PHE A 779 21.66 50.76 34.83
N GLN A 780 20.39 50.40 34.64
CA GLN A 780 19.29 51.39 34.59
C GLN A 780 19.00 51.99 35.97
N GLU A 781 19.05 51.18 37.04
CA GLU A 781 18.91 51.61 38.43
C GLU A 781 20.07 52.55 38.82
N GLU A 782 21.33 52.19 38.53
CA GLU A 782 22.50 53.06 38.70
C GLU A 782 22.36 54.37 37.90
N MET A 783 21.85 54.32 36.66
CA MET A 783 21.61 55.51 35.83
C MET A 783 20.45 56.37 36.32
N CYS A 784 19.44 55.80 36.97
CA CYS A 784 18.37 56.54 37.64
C CYS A 784 18.90 57.20 38.92
N ALA A 785 19.61 56.47 39.77
CA ALA A 785 20.24 57.02 40.96
C ALA A 785 21.23 58.16 40.63
N LEU A 786 22.03 58.03 39.56
CA LEU A 786 22.92 59.11 39.09
C LEU A 786 22.14 60.34 38.60
N LYS A 787 20.98 60.17 37.97
CA LYS A 787 20.10 61.29 37.59
C LYS A 787 19.44 61.94 38.80
N GLU A 788 19.00 61.17 39.79
CA GLU A 788 18.42 61.70 41.02
C GLU A 788 19.44 62.47 41.84
N ASN A 789 20.69 62.01 41.92
CA ASN A 789 21.79 62.75 42.55
C ASN A 789 22.09 64.07 41.80
N LEU A 790 22.11 64.07 40.46
CA LEU A 790 22.25 65.30 39.67
C LEU A 790 21.07 66.28 39.86
N LEU A 791 19.84 65.76 40.00
CA LEU A 791 18.64 66.55 40.30
C LEU A 791 18.53 66.99 41.77
N ALA A 792 19.35 66.42 42.65
CA ALA A 792 19.54 66.88 44.03
C ALA A 792 20.58 68.01 44.09
N ASP A 793 21.68 67.91 43.34
CA ASP A 793 22.66 69.00 43.15
C ASP A 793 21.99 70.27 42.59
N GLU A 794 21.03 70.14 41.65
CA GLU A 794 20.24 71.28 41.14
C GLU A 794 19.32 71.94 42.19
N LYS A 795 19.22 71.40 43.42
CA LYS A 795 18.36 71.92 44.49
C LYS A 795 19.10 72.54 45.69
N GLU A 796 20.43 72.64 45.69
CA GLU A 796 21.18 73.43 46.68
C GLU A 796 21.56 74.84 46.17
N PRO A 797 21.02 75.93 46.76
CA PRO A 797 21.42 77.29 46.38
C PRO A 797 22.77 77.71 47.01
N CYS A 798 23.85 77.52 46.26
CA CYS A 798 25.13 78.25 46.28
C CYS A 798 25.61 78.91 47.60
N CYS A 799 26.70 78.39 48.18
CA CYS A 799 27.59 79.17 49.06
C CYS A 799 29.08 78.80 48.85
N LEU A 800 29.90 79.74 48.36
CA LEU A 800 31.36 79.65 48.41
C LEU A 800 31.86 80.10 49.79
N PRO A 801 33.00 79.57 50.29
CA PRO A 801 34.20 80.40 50.28
C PRO A 801 35.57 79.69 50.14
N GLN A 802 36.31 80.11 49.11
CA GLN A 802 37.66 80.70 49.27
C GLN A 802 38.80 79.91 49.96
N ARG A 803 39.54 79.15 49.12
CA ARG A 803 41.02 79.23 48.95
C ARG A 803 41.94 79.04 50.17
N SER A 804 42.58 77.88 50.26
CA SER A 804 44.03 77.79 50.51
C SER A 804 44.64 76.49 49.95
N VAL A 805 45.96 76.47 49.73
CA VAL A 805 46.77 75.36 49.17
C VAL A 805 48.05 75.30 50.02
N PRO A 806 48.42 74.14 50.59
CA PRO A 806 49.54 73.39 50.00
C PRO A 806 49.53 71.86 50.15
N LYS A 807 50.09 71.18 49.13
CA LYS A 807 50.73 69.85 49.15
C LYS A 807 49.94 68.67 49.76
N ASP A 808 49.45 67.79 48.89
CA ASP A 808 49.37 66.36 49.20
C ASP A 808 49.70 65.47 47.98
N ASN A 809 50.94 65.55 47.51
CA ASN A 809 51.44 64.71 46.40
C ASN A 809 51.36 63.21 46.71
N CYS A 810 51.24 62.82 47.99
CA CYS A 810 51.11 61.43 48.42
C CYS A 810 49.74 60.83 48.04
N ARG A 811 48.68 61.66 48.00
CA ARG A 811 47.34 61.22 47.59
C ARG A 811 47.29 60.90 46.10
N LEU A 812 47.76 61.83 45.26
CA LEU A 812 47.88 61.62 43.81
C LEU A 812 48.84 60.48 43.44
N HIS A 813 49.87 60.21 44.24
CA HIS A 813 50.68 59.00 44.04
C HIS A 813 49.90 57.73 44.36
N ARG A 814 49.22 57.63 45.53
CA ARG A 814 48.36 56.47 45.82
C ARG A 814 47.25 56.26 44.79
N GLU A 815 46.66 57.35 44.30
CA GLU A 815 45.60 57.30 43.29
C GLU A 815 46.16 56.85 41.93
N ASN A 816 47.35 57.31 41.51
CA ASN A 816 48.04 56.76 40.33
C ASN A 816 48.50 55.31 40.53
N ASP A 817 49.04 54.94 41.69
CA ASP A 817 49.48 53.57 42.00
C ASP A 817 48.26 52.61 42.02
N GLN A 818 47.10 53.06 42.50
CA GLN A 818 45.84 52.31 42.44
C GLN A 818 45.32 52.20 41.00
N ILE A 819 45.38 53.28 40.20
CA ILE A 819 45.03 53.24 38.77
C ILE A 819 45.97 52.28 38.02
N MET A 820 47.27 52.29 38.32
CA MET A 820 48.26 51.36 37.75
C MET A 820 47.98 49.92 38.18
N CYS A 821 47.67 49.65 39.46
CA CYS A 821 47.24 48.33 39.92
C CYS A 821 45.96 47.87 39.21
N ASN A 822 44.96 48.74 39.06
CA ASN A 822 43.70 48.43 38.37
C ASN A 822 43.93 48.19 36.87
N MET A 823 44.81 48.96 36.23
CA MET A 823 45.13 48.83 34.80
C MET A 823 46.02 47.62 34.52
N GLU A 824 46.94 47.28 35.43
CA GLU A 824 47.66 46.01 35.42
C GLU A 824 46.71 44.82 35.63
N GLN A 825 45.75 44.93 36.54
CA GLN A 825 44.77 43.87 36.77
C GLN A 825 43.87 43.69 35.55
N TRP A 826 43.34 44.78 34.97
CA TRP A 826 42.62 44.74 33.70
C TRP A 826 43.47 44.15 32.57
N ALA A 827 44.74 44.48 32.48
CA ALA A 827 45.65 43.88 31.49
C ALA A 827 45.90 42.37 31.74
N LYS A 828 45.98 41.93 33.00
CA LYS A 828 46.08 40.51 33.39
C LYS A 828 44.79 39.77 33.07
N GLU A 829 43.63 40.36 33.36
CA GLU A 829 42.31 39.82 33.06
C GLU A 829 42.05 39.74 31.54
N GLN A 830 42.39 40.78 30.79
CA GLN A 830 42.36 40.78 29.32
C GLN A 830 43.32 39.75 28.72
N LYS A 831 44.52 39.58 29.28
CA LYS A 831 45.44 38.50 28.87
C LYS A 831 44.80 37.13 29.10
N ILE A 832 44.22 36.89 30.27
CA ILE A 832 43.55 35.62 30.61
C ILE A 832 42.30 35.39 29.73
N ALA A 833 41.54 36.44 29.42
CA ALA A 833 40.38 36.37 28.53
C ALA A 833 40.80 36.03 27.10
N ASN A 834 41.82 36.70 26.57
CA ASN A 834 42.38 36.42 25.24
C ASN A 834 43.08 35.06 25.17
N GLU A 835 43.69 34.58 26.26
CA GLU A 835 44.27 33.24 26.33
C GLU A 835 43.20 32.14 26.39
N LYS A 836 42.09 32.37 27.12
CA LYS A 836 40.89 31.52 27.07
C LYS A 836 40.24 31.51 25.68
N LEU A 837 40.14 32.66 25.02
CA LEU A 837 39.63 32.77 23.65
C LEU A 837 40.55 32.05 22.65
N GLY A 838 41.87 32.25 22.76
CA GLY A 838 42.87 31.57 21.95
C GLY A 838 42.92 30.05 22.18
N ASN A 839 42.62 29.58 23.39
CA ASN A 839 42.42 28.15 23.66
C ASN A 839 41.16 27.62 22.97
N LYS A 840 40.00 28.28 23.13
CA LYS A 840 38.77 27.91 22.40
C LYS A 840 38.97 27.90 20.88
N LEU A 841 39.68 28.88 20.34
CA LEU A 841 40.00 28.96 18.91
C LEU A 841 40.91 27.80 18.46
N ARG A 842 41.93 27.46 19.26
CA ARG A 842 42.78 26.27 19.00
C ARG A 842 42.00 24.95 19.10
N GLU A 843 41.02 24.86 19.98
CA GLU A 843 40.12 23.69 20.06
C GLU A 843 39.18 23.62 18.86
N GLN A 844 38.55 24.73 18.46
CA GLN A 844 37.75 24.81 17.24
C GLN A 844 38.56 24.45 15.99
N VAL A 845 39.80 24.94 15.86
CA VAL A 845 40.70 24.55 14.76
C VAL A 845 41.03 23.05 14.77
N LYS A 846 41.20 22.43 15.95
CA LYS A 846 41.35 20.96 16.06
C LYS A 846 40.08 20.21 15.63
N TYR A 847 38.89 20.69 16.01
CA TYR A 847 37.62 20.10 15.55
C TYR A 847 37.42 20.26 14.05
N ILE A 848 37.72 21.43 13.48
CA ILE A 848 37.69 21.68 12.03
C ILE A 848 38.67 20.76 11.30
N ALA A 849 39.90 20.59 11.80
CA ALA A 849 40.87 19.66 11.23
C ALA A 849 40.39 18.19 11.26
N LYS A 850 39.77 17.76 12.37
CA LYS A 850 39.18 16.41 12.50
C LYS A 850 38.03 16.20 11.51
N LEU A 851 37.07 17.14 11.46
CA LEU A 851 35.95 17.11 10.51
C LEU A 851 36.41 17.18 9.05
N THR A 852 37.48 17.92 8.76
CA THR A 852 38.08 17.98 7.41
C THR A 852 38.65 16.63 7.02
N GLY A 853 39.43 15.98 7.91
CA GLY A 853 39.96 14.63 7.67
C GLY A 853 38.87 13.56 7.54
N GLU A 854 37.78 13.66 8.31
CA GLU A 854 36.61 12.78 8.18
C GLU A 854 35.88 12.99 6.84
N LYS A 855 35.70 14.25 6.42
CA LYS A 855 35.15 14.62 5.11
C LYS A 855 36.04 14.14 3.96
N ASP A 856 37.36 14.23 4.08
CA ASP A 856 38.32 13.72 3.09
C ASP A 856 38.33 12.18 3.05
N HIS A 857 38.21 11.51 4.20
CA HIS A 857 38.06 10.05 4.25
C HIS A 857 36.76 9.59 3.56
N LEU A 858 35.63 10.23 3.86
CA LEU A 858 34.34 9.95 3.22
C LEU A 858 34.38 10.22 1.71
N HIS A 859 35.07 11.28 1.27
CA HIS A 859 35.29 11.55 -0.16
C HIS A 859 36.09 10.43 -0.83
N ASN A 860 37.17 9.95 -0.19
CA ASN A 860 37.95 8.83 -0.71
C ASN A 860 37.14 7.52 -0.79
N VAL A 861 36.30 7.23 0.22
CA VAL A 861 35.37 6.09 0.19
C VAL A 861 34.35 6.22 -0.95
N MET A 862 33.76 7.41 -1.13
CA MET A 862 32.85 7.71 -2.25
C MET A 862 33.52 7.49 -3.60
N VAL A 863 34.76 7.97 -3.79
CA VAL A 863 35.52 7.77 -5.03
C VAL A 863 35.82 6.28 -5.26
N HIS A 864 36.16 5.53 -4.21
CA HIS A 864 36.35 4.07 -4.30
C HIS A 864 35.07 3.35 -4.75
N LEU A 865 33.93 3.67 -4.13
CA LEU A 865 32.62 3.10 -4.49
C LEU A 865 32.19 3.51 -5.91
N GLN A 866 32.52 4.71 -6.38
CA GLN A 866 32.28 5.13 -7.77
C GLN A 866 33.16 4.34 -8.77
N GLN A 867 34.42 4.09 -8.43
CA GLN A 867 35.31 3.24 -9.25
C GLN A 867 34.83 1.78 -9.28
N GLU A 868 34.38 1.23 -8.16
CA GLU A 868 33.82 -0.12 -8.08
C GLU A 868 32.50 -0.24 -8.85
N ASN A 869 31.57 0.70 -8.71
CA ASN A 869 30.35 0.76 -9.52
C ASN A 869 30.66 0.86 -11.03
N LYS A 870 31.68 1.64 -11.42
CA LYS A 870 32.14 1.71 -12.82
C LYS A 870 32.73 0.38 -13.29
N LYS A 871 33.48 -0.33 -12.45
CA LYS A 871 34.00 -1.69 -12.75
C LYS A 871 32.87 -2.70 -12.89
N LEU A 872 31.91 -2.72 -11.96
CA LEU A 872 30.75 -3.60 -12.00
C LEU A 872 29.86 -3.32 -13.22
N LYS A 873 29.65 -2.05 -13.59
CA LYS A 873 28.96 -1.68 -14.83
C LYS A 873 29.70 -2.23 -16.07
N ASN A 874 31.02 -2.05 -16.15
CA ASN A 874 31.82 -2.61 -17.23
C ASN A 874 31.74 -4.14 -17.29
N GLU A 875 31.77 -4.83 -16.14
CA GLU A 875 31.58 -6.29 -16.07
C GLU A 875 30.18 -6.73 -16.51
N ILE A 876 29.13 -5.95 -16.19
CA ILE A 876 27.75 -6.21 -16.63
C ILE A 876 27.64 -6.00 -18.14
N GLU A 877 28.26 -4.97 -18.71
CA GLU A 877 28.28 -4.73 -20.16
C GLU A 877 29.11 -5.80 -20.89
N GLU A 878 30.24 -6.23 -20.34
CA GLU A 878 31.02 -7.35 -20.87
C GLU A 878 30.24 -8.69 -20.79
N LYS A 879 29.53 -8.94 -19.69
CA LYS A 879 28.62 -10.10 -19.55
C LYS A 879 27.46 -10.03 -20.54
N LYS A 880 26.88 -8.85 -20.81
CA LYS A 880 25.86 -8.65 -21.85
C LYS A 880 26.42 -8.91 -23.26
N LEU A 881 27.61 -8.42 -23.58
CA LEU A 881 28.28 -8.66 -24.86
C LEU A 881 28.61 -10.14 -25.07
N LYS A 882 29.11 -10.83 -24.03
CA LYS A 882 29.36 -12.29 -24.07
C LYS A 882 28.05 -13.09 -24.21
N ALA A 883 26.96 -12.68 -23.54
CA ALA A 883 25.65 -13.29 -23.68
C ALA A 883 25.04 -13.10 -25.09
N GLY A 884 25.20 -11.91 -25.68
CA GLY A 884 24.78 -11.62 -27.06
C GLY A 884 25.56 -12.41 -28.11
N SER A 885 26.89 -12.48 -27.96
CA SER A 885 27.78 -13.23 -28.86
C SER A 885 27.50 -14.74 -28.86
N SER A 886 27.02 -15.30 -27.74
CA SER A 886 26.75 -16.74 -27.58
C SER A 886 25.55 -17.28 -28.39
N ARG A 887 24.72 -16.42 -29.03
CA ARG A 887 23.55 -16.87 -29.81
C ARG A 887 23.72 -16.89 -31.32
N VAL A 888 24.85 -16.42 -31.86
CA VAL A 888 25.12 -16.47 -33.32
C VAL A 888 26.57 -16.84 -33.56
N HIS A 889 26.89 -18.15 -33.62
CA HIS A 889 28.00 -18.75 -34.42
C HIS A 889 28.08 -20.28 -34.17
N THR A 890 27.16 -21.08 -34.73
CA THR A 890 27.31 -22.57 -34.73
C THR A 890 26.53 -23.30 -35.83
N LYS A 891 26.57 -22.81 -37.08
CA LYS A 891 26.17 -23.60 -38.26
C LYS A 891 26.80 -23.06 -39.57
N ALA A 892 28.04 -23.45 -39.81
CA ALA A 892 28.70 -23.36 -41.12
C ALA A 892 29.61 -24.59 -41.28
N LEU A 893 29.71 -25.12 -42.51
CA LEU A 893 30.39 -26.38 -42.80
C LEU A 893 31.90 -26.19 -42.90
N CYS A 894 32.68 -27.22 -42.52
CA CYS A 894 33.71 -27.77 -43.42
C CYS A 894 34.16 -29.18 -42.98
N PRO A 895 34.48 -30.08 -43.93
CA PRO A 895 35.07 -31.38 -43.64
C PRO A 895 36.61 -31.38 -43.72
N SER A 896 37.18 -32.53 -43.35
CA SER A 896 38.50 -33.06 -43.75
C SER A 896 39.79 -32.63 -43.00
N LYS A 897 40.46 -33.67 -42.49
CA LYS A 897 41.92 -33.90 -42.41
C LYS A 897 42.80 -32.92 -41.61
N THR A 898 43.18 -33.37 -40.42
CA THR A 898 44.51 -33.11 -39.84
C THR A 898 45.62 -33.71 -40.72
N ASP A 899 46.79 -33.06 -40.81
CA ASP A 899 47.99 -33.57 -40.12
C ASP A 899 49.19 -32.59 -40.13
N SER A 900 50.18 -32.86 -39.26
CA SER A 900 51.57 -32.30 -39.30
C SER A 900 51.77 -30.80 -38.95
N THR A 901 52.93 -30.30 -38.45
CA THR A 901 54.08 -30.97 -37.80
C THR A 901 54.97 -29.98 -37.00
N SER A 902 55.19 -30.26 -35.71
CA SER A 902 56.39 -30.10 -34.85
C SER A 902 57.29 -28.84 -34.78
N ARG A 903 57.91 -28.66 -33.59
CA ARG A 903 59.14 -27.88 -33.24
C ARG A 903 59.04 -26.33 -33.29
N GLY A 904 59.63 -25.53 -32.38
CA GLY A 904 60.13 -25.80 -31.01
C GLY A 904 61.53 -25.22 -30.66
N LYS A 905 61.67 -24.64 -29.44
CA LYS A 905 62.92 -24.10 -28.79
C LYS A 905 63.51 -22.83 -29.47
N VAL A 906 64.27 -21.91 -28.86
CA VAL A 906 65.02 -21.74 -27.56
C VAL A 906 65.27 -20.20 -27.37
N TYR A 907 65.57 -19.49 -26.26
CA TYR A 907 65.64 -19.57 -24.77
C TYR A 907 65.76 -18.09 -24.23
N GLY A 908 65.88 -17.71 -22.95
CA GLY A 908 65.92 -18.46 -21.67
C GLY A 908 66.58 -17.73 -20.47
N THR A 909 66.29 -16.44 -20.18
CA THR A 909 66.92 -15.61 -19.10
C THR A 909 65.88 -14.71 -18.38
N LEU A 910 66.03 -14.20 -17.15
CA LEU A 910 66.63 -14.69 -15.87
C LEU A 910 66.25 -13.64 -14.76
N GLY A 911 65.91 -14.06 -13.51
CA GLY A 911 65.59 -13.14 -12.37
C GLY A 911 64.23 -13.46 -11.72
N TRP A 912 64.11 -14.07 -10.52
CA TRP A 912 64.41 -13.59 -9.15
C TRP A 912 63.60 -12.33 -8.76
N ARG A 913 62.65 -12.27 -7.79
CA ARG A 913 62.38 -12.92 -6.46
C ARG A 913 62.73 -11.98 -5.28
N GLY A 914 61.70 -11.52 -4.56
CA GLY A 914 61.72 -10.83 -3.25
C GLY A 914 60.27 -10.49 -2.83
N ILE A 915 59.64 -10.90 -1.72
CA ILE A 915 60.06 -11.48 -0.41
C ILE A 915 60.80 -10.43 0.46
N THR A 916 60.62 -10.31 1.79
CA THR A 916 59.76 -10.96 2.84
C THR A 916 58.58 -10.04 3.26
N GLN A 917 57.83 -10.01 4.39
CA GLN A 917 57.54 -10.72 5.69
C GLN A 917 56.15 -10.17 6.18
N ASP A 918 55.42 -10.51 7.26
CA ASP A 918 55.38 -11.46 8.41
C ASP A 918 53.84 -11.63 8.75
N VAL A 919 53.24 -12.66 9.40
CA VAL A 919 53.39 -13.31 10.73
C VAL A 919 52.89 -12.41 11.89
N SER A 920 52.01 -12.81 12.82
CA SER A 920 51.48 -14.13 13.29
C SER A 920 49.96 -14.02 13.65
N GLN A 921 49.18 -14.99 14.15
CA GLN A 921 49.47 -16.22 14.91
C GLN A 921 48.29 -17.24 14.89
N ARG A 922 48.63 -18.55 14.96
CA ARG A 922 47.98 -19.76 15.58
C ARG A 922 46.51 -19.72 16.08
N MET A 923 45.74 -20.83 16.14
CA MET A 923 45.98 -22.30 16.11
C MET A 923 44.79 -22.98 15.34
N ASP A 924 44.91 -24.12 14.62
CA ASP A 924 45.07 -25.53 15.09
C ASP A 924 43.90 -26.00 16.03
N ILE A 925 43.26 -27.17 15.92
CA ILE A 925 43.54 -28.51 15.31
C ILE A 925 42.16 -29.12 14.84
N THR A 926 41.99 -30.04 13.86
CA THR A 926 42.03 -31.52 14.07
C THR A 926 41.64 -32.36 12.80
N LYS A 927 42.61 -33.13 12.26
CA LYS A 927 42.56 -34.51 11.64
C LYS A 927 41.55 -34.85 10.50
N PHE A 928 41.97 -35.34 9.33
CA PHE A 928 42.40 -36.74 8.97
C PHE A 928 41.28 -37.80 9.17
N PHE A 929 40.96 -38.76 8.30
CA PHE A 929 41.43 -39.28 6.98
C PHE A 929 40.17 -39.51 6.08
N GLY A 930 40.18 -39.88 4.79
CA GLY A 930 41.23 -40.22 3.81
C GLY A 930 40.59 -40.93 2.59
N VAL A 931 41.34 -41.11 1.49
CA VAL A 931 40.87 -41.83 0.28
C VAL A 931 41.88 -42.92 -0.10
N PRO A 932 41.42 -44.13 -0.43
CA PRO A 932 42.05 -44.85 -1.54
C PRO A 932 41.07 -45.56 -2.49
N HIS A 933 41.35 -45.33 -3.76
CA HIS A 933 41.03 -46.09 -4.98
C HIS A 933 40.76 -47.62 -4.91
N CYS A 934 39.99 -48.06 -5.92
CA CYS A 934 40.28 -49.13 -6.89
C CYS A 934 39.53 -50.49 -6.86
N SER A 935 39.26 -50.95 -8.10
CA SER A 935 39.13 -52.33 -8.60
C SER A 935 37.95 -53.21 -8.16
N GLY A 936 37.37 -53.94 -9.14
CA GLY A 936 36.47 -55.08 -8.90
C GLY A 936 35.36 -55.26 -9.94
N GLN A 937 35.62 -56.00 -11.03
CA GLN A 937 34.56 -56.76 -11.71
C GLN A 937 34.32 -58.05 -10.92
N VAL A 938 33.08 -58.55 -10.88
CA VAL A 938 32.72 -59.98 -11.01
C VAL A 938 31.24 -60.05 -11.42
N ASP A 939 30.95 -60.83 -12.47
CA ASP A 939 29.59 -61.26 -12.82
C ASP A 939 29.19 -62.50 -12.01
N THR A 940 27.95 -62.58 -11.52
CA THR A 940 27.18 -63.85 -11.50
C THR A 940 25.68 -63.63 -11.21
N PHE A 941 24.85 -64.14 -12.13
CA PHE A 941 23.54 -64.79 -11.93
C PHE A 941 22.68 -64.47 -10.68
N SER A 942 21.47 -63.96 -10.95
CA SER A 942 20.26 -64.80 -10.96
C SER A 942 19.28 -64.30 -12.02
#